data_AF-A0A1Q8SQI9-F1
#
_entry.id   AF-A0A1Q8SQI9-F1
#
_cell.length_a   1.000
_cell.length_b   1.000
_cell.length_c   1.000
_cell.angle_alpha   90.00
_cell.angle_beta   90.00
_cell.angle_gamma   90.00
#
_symmetry.space_group_name_H-M   'P 1'
#
loop_
_entity.id
_entity.type
_entity.pdbx_description
1 polymer ?
#
loop_
_entity_poly.entity_id
_entity_poly.type
_entity_poly.pdbx_seq_one_letter_code
_entity_poly.pdbx_strand_id
1 'polypeptide(L)'
;MLWRGLKRSTRIVCYPRLKPLYQLERLVEGEMDESRQYLWRSTGNDPQFAWKRHLPLPGWNMLEVTIRHDQPSGAVRLYVDTGRGFNEKESFYLMLRPGRTAKRLCYIGSGVRGIRFDPLESEGCFAVDHLRLVWLSPWFAHDRLVQRLANLHGEWLETPKARVLAQLKQRAREQHVHWRALALRQYEETFVRLCPRKSYRQWLTQQPVLASDQISRRLENFSYRPLISILLPTYDPVPEALERCIESVLAQHYPHWQLCIADDASTDPRIRERLSRYAEQDPRIDLVLRPVNGHICAASNSALACADGEYVALLDHDDRLVPEALYHVVETLQRQPDAELLYSDEDKVDGFDERYDPHFKPAWNPDLLLGQNYVNHLGVYRTARVRAVGGFRVGFEGSQDHDLTLRFTAGLAADRIVRIPRVLYHWHAGQGSTATAAVEKSYTAEAGLRAVQDYLTRQATGARAEPGKFPNTYRIRWPIPDPAPLVSLLIPTRDQVTILRPCIEALLERTRYPHLEVLILDNGSTCRETLDFLDEIVRDPRVRVLRWPHPFNYSAINNFGARQARGEILGLINNDIEPINEDWLEEMVAQACREEIGCVGAKLYYPNGTIQHAGVLLGVGGVAGHAHKYFSRHEPGYFSRLHLAQNFSAVTAACLVVRKSLFDSVGGFDEANLAVAFNDVDFCLKVREAGYRNLWTPFAELYHHESVSRGADDTSAKRLRASQEANYMRRRWQHRLFDDPAYHPSLTLTYEDFSLR
;
A
#
# COMPACT_ATOMS: atom_id res chain seq x y z
N MET A 1 9.85 57.18 6.19
CA MET A 1 10.68 57.62 5.05
C MET A 1 11.75 56.58 4.70
N LEU A 2 11.37 55.30 4.49
CA LEU A 2 12.32 54.18 4.26
C LEU A 2 11.80 53.14 3.25
N TRP A 3 10.82 53.49 2.41
CA TRP A 3 10.10 52.56 1.52
C TRP A 3 10.10 53.00 0.04
N ARG A 4 11.22 53.53 -0.46
CA ARG A 4 11.42 53.79 -1.89
C ARG A 4 12.86 53.45 -2.28
N GLY A 5 13.15 52.16 -2.45
CA GLY A 5 14.51 51.74 -2.81
C GLY A 5 14.77 50.27 -3.11
N LEU A 6 13.75 49.42 -3.29
CA LEU A 6 13.97 48.02 -3.69
C LEU A 6 13.21 47.67 -4.97
N LYS A 7 13.75 48.13 -6.11
CA LYS A 7 13.52 47.54 -7.44
C LYS A 7 14.80 46.85 -7.90
N ARG A 8 15.01 45.63 -7.43
CA ARG A 8 15.76 44.50 -8.03
C ARG A 8 15.86 43.40 -6.96
N SER A 9 15.84 42.15 -7.40
CA SER A 9 15.63 40.93 -6.62
C SER A 9 16.72 40.61 -5.58
N THR A 10 16.77 41.32 -4.47
CA THR A 10 17.47 40.84 -3.27
C THR A 10 16.57 39.84 -2.55
N ARG A 11 16.83 38.54 -2.74
CA ARG A 11 16.24 37.49 -1.89
C ARG A 11 16.73 37.75 -0.46
N ILE A 12 15.82 38.05 0.46
CA ILE A 12 16.17 38.15 1.88
C ILE A 12 16.18 36.72 2.41
N VAL A 13 17.38 36.22 2.70
CA VAL A 13 17.63 34.84 3.11
C VAL A 13 18.08 34.81 4.57
N CYS A 14 17.46 33.94 5.34
CA CYS A 14 17.62 33.80 6.77
C CYS A 14 18.25 32.42 7.03
N TYR A 15 19.51 32.42 7.48
CA TYR A 15 20.27 31.22 7.83
C TYR A 15 20.29 31.04 9.35
N PRO A 16 20.02 29.83 9.86
CA PRO A 16 19.98 29.57 11.28
C PRO A 16 21.36 29.47 11.92
N ARG A 17 21.42 29.84 13.19
CA ARG A 17 22.46 29.34 14.12
C ARG A 17 21.77 28.40 15.10
N LEU A 18 21.78 27.11 14.78
CA LEU A 18 21.13 26.07 15.57
C LEU A 18 21.89 25.82 16.88
N LYS A 19 21.16 25.78 18.00
CA LYS A 19 21.66 25.34 19.31
C LYS A 19 20.89 24.10 19.74
N PRO A 20 21.54 22.96 20.07
CA PRO A 20 20.81 21.79 20.55
C PRO A 20 20.06 22.13 21.85
N LEU A 21 18.86 21.58 22.02
CA LEU A 21 17.98 21.86 23.16
C LEU A 21 17.53 20.59 23.87
N TYR A 22 17.03 19.59 23.13
CA TYR A 22 16.44 18.37 23.70
C TYR A 22 16.66 17.17 22.76
N GLN A 23 16.85 15.97 23.32
CA GLN A 23 17.06 14.69 22.60
C GLN A 23 18.07 14.74 21.44
N LEU A 24 19.16 15.50 21.63
CA LEU A 24 20.21 15.67 20.63
C LEU A 24 21.58 15.46 21.26
N GLU A 25 22.32 14.51 20.71
CA GLU A 25 23.71 14.25 21.05
C GLU A 25 24.60 14.56 19.84
N ARG A 26 25.75 15.19 20.10
CA ARG A 26 26.75 15.45 19.06
C ARG A 26 27.69 14.27 18.99
N LEU A 27 27.82 13.66 17.82
CA LEU A 27 28.75 12.54 17.61
C LEU A 27 30.21 13.03 17.74
N VAL A 28 31.03 12.29 18.49
CA VAL A 28 32.46 12.60 18.74
C VAL A 28 33.33 11.88 17.71
N GLU A 29 34.48 12.45 17.34
CA GLU A 29 35.38 11.96 16.27
C GLU A 29 35.80 10.48 16.38
N GLY A 30 35.68 9.83 17.55
CA GLY A 30 36.02 8.42 17.76
C GLY A 30 34.88 7.40 17.55
N GLU A 31 33.63 7.84 17.42
CA GLU A 31 32.47 6.99 17.03
C GLU A 31 32.15 7.11 15.52
N MET A 32 33.01 7.80 14.78
CA MET A 32 32.82 8.07 13.35
C MET A 32 33.50 6.96 12.54
N ASP A 33 32.71 6.14 11.85
CA ASP A 33 33.20 5.29 10.76
C ASP A 33 33.86 6.17 9.67
N GLU A 34 34.79 5.59 8.89
CA GLU A 34 35.78 6.25 8.01
C GLU A 34 35.20 7.20 6.93
N SER A 35 33.88 7.40 6.88
CA SER A 35 33.16 8.19 5.86
C SER A 35 32.52 9.51 6.32
N ARG A 36 32.67 9.97 7.58
CA ARG A 36 32.13 11.29 8.07
C ARG A 36 30.66 11.56 7.69
N GLN A 37 29.78 10.58 7.74
CA GLN A 37 28.42 10.71 7.17
C GLN A 37 27.43 11.54 8.01
N TYR A 38 27.52 11.54 9.34
CA TYR A 38 26.54 12.17 10.24
C TYR A 38 27.21 13.01 11.34
N LEU A 39 26.50 14.01 11.89
CA LEU A 39 27.03 14.94 12.90
C LEU A 39 26.28 14.91 14.24
N TRP A 40 25.03 14.45 14.22
CA TRP A 40 24.13 14.43 15.36
C TRP A 40 23.44 13.08 15.45
N ARG A 41 23.13 12.66 16.69
CA ARG A 41 22.25 11.54 17.00
C ARG A 41 21.01 12.08 17.71
N SER A 42 19.84 11.74 17.18
CA SER A 42 18.56 11.87 17.88
C SER A 42 18.43 10.71 18.86
N THR A 43 18.22 11.02 20.14
CA THR A 43 18.08 10.02 21.22
C THR A 43 16.63 9.77 21.64
N GLY A 44 15.68 10.30 20.87
CA GLY A 44 14.26 9.99 21.02
C GLY A 44 13.47 10.44 19.79
N ASN A 45 12.17 10.63 19.95
CA ASN A 45 11.24 11.00 18.88
C ASN A 45 10.98 12.51 18.76
N ASP A 46 11.60 13.34 19.60
CA ASP A 46 11.42 14.78 19.63
C ASP A 46 12.77 15.54 19.76
N PRO A 47 13.72 15.36 18.81
CA PRO A 47 14.97 16.12 18.82
C PRO A 47 14.73 17.60 18.52
N GLN A 48 15.31 18.51 19.30
CA GLN A 48 15.00 19.95 19.20
C GLN A 48 16.26 20.81 19.08
N PHE A 49 16.34 21.60 18.01
CA PHE A 49 17.25 22.74 17.93
C PHE A 49 16.52 24.05 18.20
N ALA A 50 17.14 24.94 18.99
CA ALA A 50 16.73 26.32 19.13
C ALA A 50 17.42 27.22 18.10
N TRP A 51 16.63 28.03 17.41
CA TRP A 51 17.03 29.07 16.48
C TRP A 51 16.56 30.44 17.00
N LYS A 52 17.44 31.16 17.70
CA LYS A 52 17.12 32.43 18.40
C LYS A 52 17.71 33.70 17.77
N ARG A 53 18.53 33.58 16.73
CA ARG A 53 19.23 34.71 16.07
C ARG A 53 18.98 34.70 14.57
N HIS A 54 19.03 35.86 13.92
CA HIS A 54 18.71 36.01 12.49
C HIS A 54 17.33 35.45 12.18
N LEU A 55 16.29 35.94 12.85
CA LEU A 55 14.92 35.47 12.68
C LEU A 55 14.33 35.99 11.35
N PRO A 56 13.40 35.24 10.72
CA PRO A 56 12.83 35.59 9.44
C PRO A 56 11.97 36.86 9.52
N LEU A 57 11.85 37.55 8.39
CA LEU A 57 10.90 38.67 8.28
C LEU A 57 9.45 38.17 8.31
N PRO A 58 8.52 38.96 8.88
CA PRO A 58 7.11 38.61 8.87
C PRO A 58 6.56 38.56 7.44
N GLY A 59 5.57 37.71 7.24
CA GLY A 59 4.93 37.47 5.95
C GLY A 59 5.32 36.12 5.34
N TRP A 60 5.31 36.06 4.01
CA TRP A 60 5.52 34.83 3.27
C TRP A 60 7.00 34.45 3.21
N ASN A 61 7.31 33.21 3.57
CA ASN A 61 8.64 32.66 3.54
C ASN A 61 8.63 31.28 2.85
N MET A 62 9.71 30.92 2.17
CA MET A 62 9.97 29.54 1.73
C MET A 62 10.93 28.90 2.71
N LEU A 63 10.49 27.85 3.40
CA LEU A 63 11.36 26.94 4.13
C LEU A 63 12.06 26.03 3.13
N GLU A 64 13.38 25.97 3.19
CA GLU A 64 14.21 25.06 2.40
C GLU A 64 15.08 24.22 3.34
N VAL A 65 15.01 22.89 3.21
CA VAL A 65 15.68 21.95 4.12
C VAL A 65 16.32 20.82 3.33
N THR A 66 17.57 20.49 3.65
CA THR A 66 18.28 19.28 3.22
C THR A 66 18.95 18.68 4.44
N ILE A 67 18.59 17.44 4.77
CA ILE A 67 19.17 16.66 5.86
C ILE A 67 19.58 15.32 5.28
N ARG A 68 20.82 14.90 5.57
CA ARG A 68 21.25 13.50 5.44
C ARG A 68 20.89 12.79 6.74
N HIS A 69 20.26 11.63 6.67
CA HIS A 69 19.89 10.83 7.84
C HIS A 69 20.02 9.33 7.54
N ASP A 70 20.06 8.51 8.57
CA ASP A 70 20.09 7.04 8.50
C ASP A 70 18.69 6.39 8.58
N GLN A 71 17.66 7.20 8.79
CA GLN A 71 16.28 6.73 8.91
C GLN A 71 15.66 6.33 7.55
N PRO A 72 14.73 5.34 7.50
CA PRO A 72 14.06 4.90 6.28
C PRO A 72 13.30 6.03 5.57
N SER A 73 12.68 6.91 6.35
CA SER A 73 12.06 8.16 5.91
C SER A 73 12.38 9.26 6.91
N GLY A 74 12.33 10.51 6.46
CA GLY A 74 12.64 11.67 7.30
C GLY A 74 11.63 12.77 7.10
N ALA A 75 11.22 13.40 8.19
CA ALA A 75 10.41 14.61 8.18
C ALA A 75 11.00 15.61 9.18
N VAL A 76 10.79 16.89 8.90
CA VAL A 76 11.18 17.96 9.82
C VAL A 76 9.97 18.75 10.24
N ARG A 77 10.09 19.34 11.43
CA ARG A 77 9.12 20.28 11.95
C ARG A 77 9.77 21.59 12.36
N LEU A 78 9.14 22.69 12.00
CA LEU A 78 9.62 24.02 12.36
C LEU A 78 8.53 24.79 13.10
N TYR A 79 8.76 25.05 14.38
CA TYR A 79 7.88 25.81 15.27
C TYR A 79 8.33 27.26 15.36
N VAL A 80 7.40 28.19 15.27
CA VAL A 80 7.66 29.62 15.40
C VAL A 80 6.97 30.15 16.64
N ASP A 81 7.72 30.77 17.55
CA ASP A 81 7.16 31.50 18.69
C ASP A 81 6.94 32.96 18.31
N THR A 82 5.67 33.38 18.22
CA THR A 82 5.27 34.78 17.98
C THR A 82 4.94 35.55 19.27
N GLY A 83 5.33 35.02 20.43
CA GLY A 83 5.08 35.59 21.76
C GLY A 83 4.09 34.81 22.62
N ARG A 84 3.67 33.62 22.19
CA ARG A 84 2.75 32.71 22.90
C ARG A 84 3.40 31.37 23.26
N GLY A 85 4.71 31.24 23.05
CA GLY A 85 5.42 29.97 23.17
C GLY A 85 5.25 29.09 21.93
N PHE A 86 6.05 28.03 21.85
CA PHE A 86 5.95 27.04 20.77
C PHE A 86 4.65 26.26 20.89
N ASN A 87 3.88 26.24 19.80
CA ASN A 87 2.59 25.56 19.76
C ASN A 87 2.35 24.95 18.37
N GLU A 88 1.50 23.94 18.31
CA GLU A 88 1.17 23.22 17.08
C GLU A 88 0.58 24.11 15.98
N LYS A 89 -0.15 25.18 16.34
CA LYS A 89 -0.79 26.08 15.37
C LYS A 89 0.21 26.93 14.60
N GLU A 90 1.40 27.16 15.15
CA GLU A 90 2.48 27.94 14.54
C GLU A 90 3.66 27.04 14.16
N SER A 91 3.35 25.86 13.60
CA SER A 91 4.34 24.88 13.15
C SER A 91 4.21 24.55 11.65
N PHE A 92 5.33 24.17 11.04
CA PHE A 92 5.40 23.77 9.64
C PHE A 92 6.05 22.39 9.51
N TYR A 93 5.33 21.46 8.88
CA TYR A 93 5.79 20.09 8.62
C TYR A 93 6.36 19.94 7.21
N LEU A 94 7.50 19.28 7.04
CA LEU A 94 8.09 19.09 5.73
C LEU A 94 8.76 17.72 5.62
N MET A 95 8.20 16.87 4.75
CA MET A 95 8.85 15.63 4.34
C MET A 95 10.19 15.92 3.67
N LEU A 96 11.23 15.22 4.12
CA LEU A 96 12.54 15.22 3.51
C LEU A 96 12.56 14.29 2.31
N ARG A 97 13.44 14.58 1.36
CA ARG A 97 13.72 13.71 0.21
C ARG A 97 15.21 13.41 0.22
N PRO A 98 15.62 12.12 0.18
CA PRO A 98 17.04 11.77 0.16
C PRO A 98 17.78 12.51 -0.95
N GLY A 99 18.88 13.18 -0.59
CA GLY A 99 19.73 13.93 -1.53
C GLY A 99 19.11 15.15 -2.21
N ARG A 100 17.91 15.61 -1.82
CA ARG A 100 17.24 16.77 -2.43
C ARG A 100 16.78 17.79 -1.39
N THR A 101 16.84 19.06 -1.76
CA THR A 101 16.27 20.15 -0.93
C THR A 101 14.75 20.12 -0.99
N ALA A 102 14.12 19.80 0.13
CA ALA A 102 12.68 19.93 0.34
C ALA A 102 12.29 21.41 0.51
N LYS A 103 11.13 21.82 -0.02
CA LYS A 103 10.66 23.21 0.01
C LYS A 103 9.20 23.32 0.44
N ARG A 104 8.89 24.27 1.32
CA ARG A 104 7.53 24.55 1.78
C ARG A 104 7.27 26.03 1.97
N LEU A 105 6.15 26.53 1.43
CA LEU A 105 5.66 27.87 1.72
C LEU A 105 5.16 27.95 3.18
N CYS A 106 5.57 28.99 3.88
CA CYS A 106 5.22 29.29 5.26
C CYS A 106 4.73 30.74 5.35
N TYR A 107 3.71 31.00 6.18
CA TYR A 107 3.34 32.36 6.54
C TYR A 107 3.70 32.62 7.99
N ILE A 108 4.61 33.56 8.22
CA ILE A 108 5.17 33.85 9.54
C ILE A 108 4.56 35.15 10.08
N GLY A 109 4.01 35.09 11.30
CA GLY A 109 3.43 36.24 11.99
C GLY A 109 4.47 37.31 12.37
N SER A 110 3.99 38.49 12.76
CA SER A 110 4.85 39.51 13.38
C SER A 110 5.25 39.11 14.80
N GLY A 111 6.40 39.59 15.28
CA GLY A 111 6.82 39.40 16.67
C GLY A 111 7.48 38.05 16.96
N VAL A 112 8.13 37.44 15.96
CA VAL A 112 8.90 36.20 16.15
C VAL A 112 9.96 36.41 17.23
N ARG A 113 9.90 35.63 18.31
CA ARG A 113 10.85 35.64 19.44
C ARG A 113 11.86 34.50 19.35
N GLY A 114 11.50 33.42 18.67
CA GLY A 114 12.35 32.27 18.47
C GLY A 114 11.74 31.26 17.51
N ILE A 115 12.58 30.37 17.00
CA ILE A 115 12.18 29.21 16.21
C ILE A 115 12.73 27.97 16.91
N ARG A 116 11.93 26.90 16.92
CA ARG A 116 12.37 25.55 17.26
C ARG A 116 12.35 24.71 15.97
N PHE A 117 13.42 23.98 15.73
CA PHE A 117 13.61 23.15 14.55
C PHE A 117 13.88 21.72 14.96
N ASP A 118 13.00 20.83 14.53
CA ASP A 118 13.04 19.42 14.87
C ASP A 118 13.46 18.66 13.61
N PRO A 119 14.69 18.11 13.59
CA PRO A 119 15.33 17.60 12.39
C PRO A 119 14.90 16.17 11.99
N LEU A 120 14.28 15.43 12.91
CA LEU A 120 13.77 14.07 12.74
C LEU A 120 12.56 13.84 13.68
N GLU A 121 11.79 12.77 13.44
CA GLU A 121 10.66 12.34 14.28
C GLU A 121 10.94 11.00 15.00
N SER A 122 12.17 10.50 14.92
CA SER A 122 12.62 9.21 15.48
C SER A 122 14.08 9.27 15.93
N GLU A 123 14.50 8.23 16.66
CA GLU A 123 15.89 7.99 17.01
C GLU A 123 16.71 7.70 15.75
N GLY A 124 17.91 8.28 15.63
CA GLY A 124 18.72 8.13 14.41
C GLY A 124 19.84 9.15 14.25
N CYS A 125 20.80 8.85 13.38
CA CYS A 125 21.91 9.73 13.03
C CYS A 125 21.58 10.62 11.83
N PHE A 126 21.98 11.89 11.89
CA PHE A 126 21.74 12.84 10.81
C PHE A 126 22.77 13.98 10.74
N ALA A 127 22.76 14.70 9.62
CA ALA A 127 23.48 15.95 9.39
C ALA A 127 22.58 16.94 8.64
N VAL A 128 22.47 18.17 9.17
CA VAL A 128 21.74 19.26 8.52
C VAL A 128 22.68 19.94 7.52
N ASP A 129 22.53 19.61 6.23
CA ASP A 129 23.39 20.16 5.18
C ASP A 129 22.91 21.54 4.72
N HIS A 130 21.59 21.77 4.71
CA HIS A 130 20.99 23.02 4.29
C HIS A 130 19.72 23.30 5.07
N LEU A 131 19.63 24.48 5.68
CA LEU A 131 18.40 24.97 6.31
C LEU A 131 18.34 26.48 6.15
N ARG A 132 17.26 27.00 5.57
CA ARG A 132 17.01 28.45 5.48
C ARG A 132 15.55 28.80 5.30
N LEU A 133 15.22 30.04 5.65
CA LEU A 133 13.95 30.68 5.31
C LEU A 133 14.21 31.80 4.30
N VAL A 134 13.49 31.79 3.18
CA VAL A 134 13.63 32.81 2.13
C VAL A 134 12.36 33.64 2.08
N TRP A 135 12.44 34.93 2.39
CA TRP A 135 11.28 35.82 2.30
C TRP A 135 10.80 35.97 0.85
N LEU A 136 9.49 35.95 0.64
CA LEU A 136 8.85 35.98 -0.66
C LEU A 136 7.94 37.19 -0.80
N SER A 137 7.84 37.71 -2.03
CA SER A 137 6.80 38.69 -2.35
C SER A 137 5.41 38.03 -2.26
N PRO A 138 4.37 38.77 -1.81
CA PRO A 138 3.01 38.24 -1.71
C PRO A 138 2.49 37.64 -3.02
N TRP A 139 2.76 38.26 -4.16
CA TRP A 139 2.33 37.75 -5.46
C TRP A 139 2.92 36.36 -5.76
N PHE A 140 4.23 36.17 -5.54
CA PHE A 140 4.88 34.89 -5.81
C PHE A 140 4.41 33.80 -4.85
N ALA A 141 4.23 34.15 -3.57
CA ALA A 141 3.67 33.26 -2.57
C ALA A 141 2.23 32.82 -2.91
N HIS A 142 1.38 33.76 -3.33
CA HIS A 142 0.01 33.46 -3.74
C HIS A 142 -0.03 32.56 -4.98
N ASP A 143 0.84 32.79 -5.98
CA ASP A 143 0.96 31.93 -7.15
C ASP A 143 1.30 30.48 -6.77
N ARG A 144 2.30 30.29 -5.91
CA ARG A 144 2.70 28.96 -5.42
C ARG A 144 1.61 28.29 -4.58
N LEU A 145 0.95 29.04 -3.70
CA LEU A 145 -0.16 28.55 -2.88
C LEU A 145 -1.30 28.05 -3.76
N VAL A 146 -1.74 28.88 -4.70
CA VAL A 146 -2.86 28.58 -5.59
C VAL A 146 -2.52 27.44 -6.53
N GLN A 147 -1.29 27.37 -7.03
CA GLN A 147 -0.81 26.23 -7.82
C GLN A 147 -0.93 24.92 -7.03
N ARG A 148 -0.55 24.92 -5.74
CA ARG A 148 -0.63 23.72 -4.92
C ARG A 148 -2.08 23.32 -4.63
N LEU A 149 -2.93 24.28 -4.28
CA LEU A 149 -4.36 24.03 -4.03
C LEU A 149 -5.06 23.46 -5.26
N ALA A 150 -4.86 24.05 -6.44
CA ALA A 150 -5.44 23.58 -7.69
C ALA A 150 -5.02 22.15 -8.05
N ASN A 151 -3.80 21.75 -7.65
CA ASN A 151 -3.25 20.44 -8.00
C ASN A 151 -3.58 19.34 -6.98
N LEU A 152 -3.78 19.67 -5.70
CA LEU A 152 -3.75 18.69 -4.61
C LEU A 152 -4.91 18.79 -3.60
N HIS A 153 -5.68 19.87 -3.57
CA HIS A 153 -6.74 20.03 -2.57
C HIS A 153 -8.10 19.65 -3.14
N GLY A 154 -8.80 18.71 -2.50
CA GLY A 154 -10.05 18.10 -3.01
C GLY A 154 -11.10 19.10 -3.49
N GLU A 155 -11.29 20.21 -2.76
CA GLU A 155 -12.26 21.25 -3.15
C GLU A 155 -11.91 22.05 -4.42
N TRP A 156 -10.65 22.03 -4.86
CA TRP A 156 -10.13 22.90 -5.92
C TRP A 156 -9.61 22.13 -7.14
N LEU A 157 -9.63 20.80 -7.13
CA LEU A 157 -9.13 19.94 -8.21
C LEU A 157 -9.77 20.27 -9.57
N GLU A 158 -11.05 20.65 -9.58
CA GLU A 158 -11.80 21.00 -10.79
C GLU A 158 -11.81 22.50 -11.10
N THR A 159 -11.22 23.32 -10.22
CA THR A 159 -11.20 24.77 -10.38
C THR A 159 -9.94 25.20 -11.12
N PRO A 160 -10.05 25.89 -12.28
CA PRO A 160 -8.88 26.42 -12.96
C PRO A 160 -8.06 27.33 -12.03
N LYS A 161 -6.73 27.15 -11.98
CA LYS A 161 -5.78 27.90 -11.12
C LYS A 161 -6.08 29.41 -11.06
N ALA A 162 -6.37 30.03 -12.21
CA ALA A 162 -6.68 31.46 -12.31
C ALA A 162 -7.92 31.90 -11.50
N ARG A 163 -8.86 30.99 -11.27
CA ARG A 163 -10.11 31.23 -10.52
C ARG A 163 -10.02 30.86 -9.05
N VAL A 164 -9.10 29.98 -8.66
CA VAL A 164 -8.98 29.48 -7.28
C VAL A 164 -8.84 30.62 -6.27
N LEU A 165 -7.96 31.61 -6.50
CA LEU A 165 -7.80 32.70 -5.53
C LEU A 165 -9.06 33.57 -5.36
N ALA A 166 -9.79 33.79 -6.46
CA ALA A 166 -11.02 34.59 -6.43
C ALA A 166 -12.14 33.83 -5.71
N GLN A 167 -12.33 32.55 -6.03
CA GLN A 167 -13.32 31.70 -5.37
C GLN A 167 -12.98 31.42 -3.91
N LEU A 168 -11.70 31.26 -3.58
CA LEU A 168 -11.25 31.10 -2.20
C LEU A 168 -11.55 32.34 -1.37
N LYS A 169 -11.35 33.53 -1.93
CA LYS A 169 -11.77 34.79 -1.28
C LYS A 169 -13.28 34.89 -1.12
N GLN A 170 -14.06 34.40 -2.09
CA GLN A 170 -15.51 34.36 -2.01
C GLN A 170 -15.96 33.40 -0.88
N ARG A 171 -15.49 32.15 -0.88
CA ARG A 171 -15.81 31.16 0.17
C ARG A 171 -15.39 31.64 1.56
N ALA A 172 -14.25 32.32 1.66
CA ALA A 172 -13.83 32.89 2.93
C ALA A 172 -14.81 33.95 3.45
N ARG A 173 -15.42 34.75 2.56
CA ARG A 173 -16.49 35.70 2.93
C ARG A 173 -17.74 34.96 3.38
N GLU A 174 -18.15 33.91 2.67
CA GLU A 174 -19.31 33.07 3.02
C GLU A 174 -19.13 32.37 4.38
N GLN A 175 -17.89 31.98 4.71
CA GLN A 175 -17.53 31.34 5.98
C GLN A 175 -17.16 32.34 7.09
N HIS A 176 -17.30 33.65 6.85
CA HIS A 176 -16.93 34.72 7.79
C HIS A 176 -15.48 34.61 8.34
N VAL A 177 -14.54 34.13 7.52
CA VAL A 177 -13.12 34.02 7.85
C VAL A 177 -12.25 34.85 6.91
N HIS A 178 -11.07 35.27 7.38
CA HIS A 178 -10.13 35.94 6.49
C HIS A 178 -9.59 34.96 5.44
N TRP A 179 -9.58 35.34 4.15
CA TRP A 179 -9.22 34.45 3.03
C TRP A 179 -7.87 33.74 3.23
N ARG A 180 -6.86 34.44 3.78
CA ARG A 180 -5.55 33.84 4.04
C ARG A 180 -5.62 32.71 5.07
N ALA A 181 -6.49 32.81 6.07
CA ALA A 181 -6.65 31.77 7.08
C ALA A 181 -7.26 30.50 6.45
N LEU A 182 -8.29 30.66 5.61
CA LEU A 182 -8.86 29.56 4.84
C LEU A 182 -7.83 28.97 3.87
N ALA A 183 -7.11 29.83 3.14
CA ALA A 183 -6.05 29.42 2.21
C ALA A 183 -4.95 28.61 2.88
N LEU A 184 -4.47 29.05 4.04
CA LEU A 184 -3.43 28.34 4.79
C LEU A 184 -3.94 27.03 5.38
N ARG A 185 -5.18 26.98 5.87
CA ARG A 185 -5.81 25.74 6.34
C ARG A 185 -5.87 24.71 5.23
N GLN A 186 -6.43 25.09 4.08
CA GLN A 186 -6.52 24.24 2.89
C GLN A 186 -5.15 23.87 2.33
N TYR A 187 -4.20 24.82 2.33
CA TYR A 187 -2.83 24.57 1.90
C TYR A 187 -2.15 23.54 2.81
N GLU A 188 -2.41 23.57 4.11
CA GLU A 188 -1.91 22.55 5.05
C GLU A 188 -2.42 21.15 4.68
N GLU A 189 -3.63 21.01 4.13
CA GLU A 189 -4.22 19.71 3.78
C GLU A 189 -3.56 19.08 2.56
N THR A 190 -2.81 19.87 1.80
CA THR A 190 -2.11 19.35 0.61
C THR A 190 -0.75 18.73 0.92
N PHE A 191 -0.25 18.78 2.16
CA PHE A 191 1.00 18.11 2.52
C PHE A 191 0.72 16.67 2.95
N VAL A 192 1.30 15.72 2.21
CA VAL A 192 1.41 14.31 2.62
C VAL A 192 2.04 14.31 4.00
N ARG A 193 1.27 13.85 4.99
CA ARG A 193 1.83 13.51 6.27
C ARG A 193 1.95 11.99 6.25
N LEU A 194 3.17 11.46 6.20
CA LEU A 194 3.41 10.04 6.43
C LEU A 194 3.05 9.62 7.86
N CYS A 195 2.76 10.61 8.74
CA CYS A 195 2.02 10.41 9.97
C CYS A 195 0.59 10.90 9.76
N PRO A 196 -0.44 10.04 9.83
CA PRO A 196 -1.78 10.43 9.45
C PRO A 196 -2.23 11.64 10.28
N ARG A 197 -2.87 12.63 9.63
CA ARG A 197 -3.54 13.72 10.35
C ARG A 197 -4.50 13.19 11.42
N LYS A 198 -5.02 11.97 11.19
CA LYS A 198 -5.83 11.19 12.09
C LYS A 198 -5.01 10.04 12.66
N SER A 199 -4.66 10.10 13.94
CA SER A 199 -4.24 8.88 14.63
C SER A 199 -5.35 7.84 14.52
N TYR A 200 -5.01 6.55 14.60
CA TYR A 200 -6.03 5.50 14.61
C TYR A 200 -7.10 5.75 15.69
N ARG A 201 -6.71 6.29 16.84
CA ARG A 201 -7.61 6.79 17.88
C ARG A 201 -8.62 7.83 17.38
N GLN A 202 -8.22 8.80 16.56
CA GLN A 202 -9.15 9.78 15.96
C GLN A 202 -10.02 9.16 14.87
N TRP A 203 -9.51 8.17 14.14
CA TRP A 203 -10.31 7.43 13.18
C TRP A 203 -11.41 6.61 13.89
N LEU A 204 -11.08 5.99 15.03
CA LEU A 204 -12.02 5.23 15.87
C LEU A 204 -13.18 6.10 16.38
N THR A 205 -12.94 7.35 16.78
CA THR A 205 -14.04 8.24 17.25
C THR A 205 -15.03 8.63 16.16
N GLN A 206 -14.68 8.42 14.89
CA GLN A 206 -15.54 8.70 13.74
C GLN A 206 -16.27 7.45 13.24
N GLN A 207 -15.96 6.26 13.77
CA GLN A 207 -16.60 5.03 13.34
C GLN A 207 -18.00 4.90 13.95
N PRO A 208 -19.00 4.52 13.15
CA PRO A 208 -20.34 4.29 13.66
C PRO A 208 -20.33 3.06 14.58
N VAL A 209 -20.74 3.24 15.83
CA VAL A 209 -21.02 2.15 16.77
C VAL A 209 -22.50 1.81 16.65
N LEU A 210 -22.79 0.54 16.33
CA LEU A 210 -24.17 0.07 16.33
C LEU A 210 -24.60 -0.21 17.77
N ALA A 211 -25.66 0.45 18.21
CA ALA A 211 -26.20 0.20 19.53
C ALA A 211 -26.84 -1.20 19.60
N SER A 212 -26.76 -1.86 20.76
CA SER A 212 -27.24 -3.22 20.97
C SER A 212 -28.74 -3.39 20.63
N ASP A 213 -29.56 -2.37 20.90
CA ASP A 213 -30.98 -2.35 20.56
C ASP A 213 -31.23 -2.32 19.04
N GLN A 214 -30.39 -1.59 18.29
CA GLN A 214 -30.45 -1.55 16.84
C GLN A 214 -30.08 -2.91 16.23
N ILE A 215 -29.05 -3.56 16.77
CA ILE A 215 -28.64 -4.90 16.35
C ILE A 215 -29.78 -5.89 16.61
N SER A 216 -30.40 -5.83 17.80
CA SER A 216 -31.49 -6.72 18.19
C SER A 216 -32.69 -6.63 17.21
N ARG A 217 -33.13 -5.41 16.86
CA ARG A 217 -34.21 -5.20 15.87
C ARG A 217 -33.83 -5.67 14.46
N ARG A 218 -32.56 -5.57 14.07
CA ARG A 218 -32.11 -6.09 12.76
C ARG A 218 -32.09 -7.61 12.75
N LEU A 219 -31.62 -8.22 13.83
CA LEU A 219 -31.60 -9.67 13.99
C LEU A 219 -33.00 -10.27 13.87
N GLU A 220 -34.05 -9.62 14.37
CA GLU A 220 -35.45 -10.06 14.21
C GLU A 220 -35.83 -10.31 12.74
N ASN A 221 -35.24 -9.55 11.81
CA ASN A 221 -35.51 -9.65 10.37
C ASN A 221 -34.58 -10.64 9.65
N PHE A 222 -33.62 -11.26 10.34
CA PHE A 222 -32.72 -12.23 9.70
C PHE A 222 -33.43 -13.57 9.54
N SER A 223 -33.52 -14.03 8.30
CA SER A 223 -34.06 -15.32 7.91
C SER A 223 -33.07 -16.48 8.12
N TYR A 224 -31.77 -16.19 8.07
CA TYR A 224 -30.71 -17.18 8.21
C TYR A 224 -29.88 -16.84 9.46
N ARG A 225 -29.89 -17.75 10.43
CA ARG A 225 -29.25 -17.57 11.75
C ARG A 225 -28.46 -18.82 12.11
N PRO A 226 -27.35 -19.09 11.40
CA PRO A 226 -26.54 -20.28 11.66
C PRO A 226 -25.90 -20.20 13.05
N LEU A 227 -25.74 -21.35 13.69
CA LEU A 227 -24.88 -21.47 14.86
C LEU A 227 -23.41 -21.30 14.42
N ILE A 228 -22.67 -20.43 15.12
CA ILE A 228 -21.24 -20.24 14.92
C ILE A 228 -20.49 -20.80 16.12
N SER A 229 -19.65 -21.83 15.90
CA SER A 229 -18.79 -22.40 16.92
C SER A 229 -17.43 -21.72 16.93
N ILE A 230 -17.06 -21.09 18.02
CA ILE A 230 -15.77 -20.42 18.19
C ILE A 230 -14.78 -21.44 18.75
N LEU A 231 -13.71 -21.71 18.02
CA LEU A 231 -12.66 -22.64 18.44
C LEU A 231 -11.63 -21.88 19.28
N LEU A 232 -11.40 -22.33 20.51
CA LEU A 232 -10.49 -21.71 21.46
C LEU A 232 -9.46 -22.73 21.98
N PRO A 233 -8.37 -23.00 21.23
CA PRO A 233 -7.25 -23.78 21.74
C PRO A 233 -6.56 -23.03 22.88
N THR A 234 -6.35 -23.67 24.02
CA THR A 234 -5.84 -23.02 25.23
C THR A 234 -4.66 -23.79 25.82
N TYR A 235 -3.51 -23.12 26.04
CA TYR A 235 -2.38 -23.70 26.80
C TYR A 235 -1.66 -22.62 27.61
N ASP A 236 -1.67 -22.74 28.95
CA ASP A 236 -1.00 -21.81 29.87
C ASP A 236 -1.18 -20.31 29.54
N PRO A 237 -2.41 -19.83 29.30
CA PRO A 237 -2.63 -18.42 29.04
C PRO A 237 -2.38 -17.57 30.29
N VAL A 238 -2.14 -16.28 30.08
CA VAL A 238 -2.24 -15.29 31.16
C VAL A 238 -3.71 -15.26 31.63
N PRO A 239 -4.02 -15.52 32.92
CA PRO A 239 -5.39 -15.67 33.40
C PRO A 239 -6.30 -14.49 33.06
N GLU A 240 -5.80 -13.26 33.23
CA GLU A 240 -6.56 -12.05 32.94
C GLU A 240 -6.85 -11.89 31.44
N ALA A 241 -5.93 -12.32 30.57
CA ALA A 241 -6.14 -12.28 29.12
C ALA A 241 -7.21 -13.30 28.70
N LEU A 242 -7.16 -14.52 29.25
CA LEU A 242 -8.15 -15.57 29.02
C LEU A 242 -9.55 -15.13 29.45
N GLU A 243 -9.68 -14.51 30.62
CA GLU A 243 -10.98 -14.01 31.10
C GLU A 243 -11.56 -12.98 30.15
N ARG A 244 -10.79 -11.96 29.75
CA ARG A 244 -11.26 -10.98 28.77
C ARG A 244 -11.61 -11.60 27.42
N CYS A 245 -10.88 -12.63 27.00
CA CYS A 245 -11.17 -13.38 25.77
C CYS A 245 -12.55 -14.03 25.85
N ILE A 246 -12.82 -14.83 26.90
CA ILE A 246 -14.11 -15.50 27.12
C ILE A 246 -15.24 -14.48 27.31
N GLU A 247 -15.00 -13.41 28.07
CA GLU A 247 -15.97 -12.33 28.26
C GLU A 247 -16.32 -11.61 26.95
N SER A 248 -15.37 -11.48 26.01
CA SER A 248 -15.64 -10.91 24.69
C SER A 248 -16.58 -11.78 23.83
N VAL A 249 -16.56 -13.10 24.05
CA VAL A 249 -17.50 -14.06 23.44
C VAL A 249 -18.87 -13.98 24.12
N LEU A 250 -18.90 -13.93 25.45
CA LEU A 250 -20.14 -13.77 26.22
C LEU A 250 -20.88 -12.47 25.87
N ALA A 251 -20.14 -11.41 25.56
CA ALA A 251 -20.67 -10.10 25.17
C ALA A 251 -21.19 -10.01 23.72
N GLN A 252 -21.11 -11.09 22.92
CA GLN A 252 -21.58 -11.06 21.54
C GLN A 252 -23.08 -10.76 21.44
N HIS A 253 -23.43 -9.78 20.61
CA HIS A 253 -24.84 -9.40 20.38
C HIS A 253 -25.63 -10.42 19.55
N TYR A 254 -24.94 -11.24 18.76
CA TYR A 254 -25.57 -12.36 18.07
C TYR A 254 -25.68 -13.54 19.04
N PRO A 255 -26.88 -14.09 19.33
CA PRO A 255 -27.02 -15.04 20.44
C PRO A 255 -26.70 -16.50 20.10
N HIS A 256 -26.66 -16.86 18.80
CA HIS A 256 -26.49 -18.25 18.36
C HIS A 256 -25.01 -18.59 18.14
N TRP A 257 -24.28 -18.71 19.24
CA TRP A 257 -22.89 -19.15 19.25
C TRP A 257 -22.67 -20.31 20.22
N GLN A 258 -21.59 -21.04 19.98
CA GLN A 258 -21.03 -22.06 20.86
C GLN A 258 -19.54 -21.74 21.04
N LEU A 259 -19.01 -21.84 22.25
CA LEU A 259 -17.58 -21.67 22.51
C LEU A 259 -16.96 -23.03 22.81
N CYS A 260 -16.14 -23.54 21.90
CA CYS A 260 -15.48 -24.84 22.00
C CYS A 260 -14.05 -24.65 22.51
N ILE A 261 -13.85 -24.83 23.80
CA ILE A 261 -12.56 -24.66 24.47
C ILE A 261 -11.84 -26.01 24.53
N ALA A 262 -10.60 -26.05 24.07
CA ALA A 262 -9.71 -27.20 24.25
C ALA A 262 -8.51 -26.79 25.12
N ASP A 263 -8.54 -27.13 26.40
CA ASP A 263 -7.38 -27.00 27.28
C ASP A 263 -6.36 -28.07 26.93
N ASP A 264 -5.21 -27.68 26.39
CA ASP A 264 -4.14 -28.55 25.92
C ASP A 264 -3.18 -28.94 27.05
N ALA A 265 -3.76 -29.39 28.16
CA ALA A 265 -3.06 -29.75 29.38
C ALA A 265 -2.28 -28.59 30.01
N SER A 266 -2.92 -27.42 30.23
CA SER A 266 -2.31 -26.30 30.97
C SER A 266 -1.74 -26.77 32.31
N THR A 267 -0.55 -26.26 32.65
CA THR A 267 0.23 -26.64 33.83
C THR A 267 -0.28 -25.97 35.10
N ASP A 268 -0.87 -24.78 35.01
CA ASP A 268 -1.50 -24.10 36.14
C ASP A 268 -2.92 -24.65 36.40
N PRO A 269 -3.17 -25.33 37.53
CA PRO A 269 -4.49 -25.88 37.85
C PRO A 269 -5.60 -24.81 37.90
N ARG A 270 -5.24 -23.56 38.20
CA ARG A 270 -6.18 -22.43 38.27
C ARG A 270 -6.82 -22.13 36.91
N ILE A 271 -6.14 -22.41 35.80
CA ILE A 271 -6.70 -22.26 34.46
C ILE A 271 -7.85 -23.25 34.25
N ARG A 272 -7.64 -24.53 34.58
CA ARG A 272 -8.67 -25.56 34.46
C ARG A 272 -9.88 -25.30 35.35
N GLU A 273 -9.66 -24.85 36.58
CA GLU A 273 -10.73 -24.45 37.50
C GLU A 273 -11.56 -23.28 36.94
N ARG A 274 -10.90 -22.27 36.36
CA ARG A 274 -11.58 -21.13 35.73
C ARG A 274 -12.39 -21.55 34.51
N LEU A 275 -11.80 -22.33 33.61
CA LEU A 275 -12.49 -22.84 32.42
C LEU A 275 -13.72 -23.67 32.79
N SER A 276 -13.59 -24.56 33.78
CA SER A 276 -14.70 -25.39 34.27
C SER A 276 -15.83 -24.54 34.83
N ARG A 277 -15.49 -23.47 35.57
CA ARG A 277 -16.49 -22.52 36.08
C ARG A 277 -17.27 -21.83 34.96
N TYR A 278 -16.61 -21.38 33.90
CA TYR A 278 -17.31 -20.78 32.76
C TYR A 278 -18.25 -21.80 32.06
N ALA A 279 -17.78 -23.03 31.85
CA ALA A 279 -18.58 -24.11 31.26
C ALA A 279 -19.80 -24.50 32.12
N GLU A 280 -19.68 -24.46 33.45
CA GLU A 280 -20.81 -24.67 34.37
C GLU A 280 -21.81 -23.51 34.36
N GLN A 281 -21.37 -22.28 34.08
CA GLN A 281 -22.18 -21.08 34.15
C GLN A 281 -22.96 -20.77 32.87
N ASP A 282 -22.41 -21.11 31.69
CA ASP A 282 -23.07 -20.88 30.41
C ASP A 282 -23.10 -22.17 29.58
N PRO A 283 -24.29 -22.73 29.29
CA PRO A 283 -24.41 -24.01 28.58
C PRO A 283 -23.98 -23.95 27.11
N ARG A 284 -23.63 -22.76 26.59
CA ARG A 284 -23.06 -22.60 25.24
C ARG A 284 -21.55 -22.83 25.20
N ILE A 285 -20.91 -23.06 26.35
CA ILE A 285 -19.46 -23.28 26.46
C ILE A 285 -19.19 -24.78 26.65
N ASP A 286 -18.53 -25.37 25.67
CA ASP A 286 -18.04 -26.75 25.74
C ASP A 286 -16.55 -26.77 26.06
N LEU A 287 -16.17 -27.52 27.09
CA LEU A 287 -14.80 -27.65 27.55
C LEU A 287 -14.28 -29.07 27.36
N VAL A 288 -13.17 -29.20 26.63
CA VAL A 288 -12.39 -30.43 26.53
C VAL A 288 -11.07 -30.24 27.27
N LEU A 289 -10.85 -31.05 28.30
CA LEU A 289 -9.57 -31.14 29.01
C LEU A 289 -8.72 -32.24 28.38
N ARG A 290 -7.67 -31.87 27.66
CA ARG A 290 -6.77 -32.85 27.04
C ARG A 290 -5.82 -33.42 28.09
N PRO A 291 -5.53 -34.74 28.04
CA PRO A 291 -4.66 -35.39 29.02
C PRO A 291 -3.17 -35.09 28.78
N VAL A 292 -2.80 -34.68 27.56
CA VAL A 292 -1.43 -34.40 27.13
C VAL A 292 -1.40 -33.17 26.24
N ASN A 293 -0.34 -32.36 26.38
CA ASN A 293 -0.06 -31.24 25.50
C ASN A 293 0.29 -31.78 24.10
N GLY A 294 -0.52 -31.43 23.10
CA GLY A 294 -0.29 -31.79 21.70
C GLY A 294 -0.12 -30.59 20.77
N HIS A 295 0.13 -29.41 21.36
CA HIS A 295 0.22 -28.11 20.71
C HIS A 295 -1.04 -27.66 19.97
N ILE A 296 -0.97 -26.45 19.40
CA ILE A 296 -2.10 -25.71 18.85
C ILE A 296 -2.90 -26.48 17.80
N CYS A 297 -2.26 -27.25 16.92
CA CYS A 297 -2.97 -28.03 15.89
C CYS A 297 -3.87 -29.10 16.51
N ALA A 298 -3.36 -29.86 17.47
CA ALA A 298 -4.12 -30.92 18.12
C ALA A 298 -5.22 -30.32 19.01
N ALA A 299 -4.92 -29.26 19.75
CA ALA A 299 -5.89 -28.52 20.55
C ALA A 299 -7.04 -27.96 19.69
N SER A 300 -6.71 -27.33 18.55
CA SER A 300 -7.71 -26.79 17.62
C SER A 300 -8.59 -27.88 17.02
N ASN A 301 -8.03 -29.06 16.73
CA ASN A 301 -8.82 -30.22 16.29
C ASN A 301 -9.73 -30.78 17.40
N SER A 302 -9.30 -30.75 18.66
CA SER A 302 -10.18 -31.12 19.79
C SER A 302 -11.34 -30.13 19.93
N ALA A 303 -11.10 -28.84 19.79
CA ALA A 303 -12.16 -27.84 19.75
C ALA A 303 -13.12 -28.06 18.54
N LEU A 304 -12.57 -28.32 17.34
CA LEU A 304 -13.34 -28.59 16.13
C LEU A 304 -14.21 -29.86 16.24
N ALA A 305 -13.77 -30.86 17.01
CA ALA A 305 -14.52 -32.09 17.23
C ALA A 305 -15.81 -31.85 18.02
N CYS A 306 -15.83 -30.84 18.89
CA CYS A 306 -17.00 -30.44 19.68
C CYS A 306 -17.87 -29.37 18.98
N ALA A 307 -17.45 -28.86 17.83
CA ALA A 307 -18.19 -27.80 17.14
C ALA A 307 -19.46 -28.32 16.44
N ASP A 308 -20.62 -27.81 16.84
CA ASP A 308 -21.92 -28.14 16.24
C ASP A 308 -22.41 -27.07 15.25
N GLY A 309 -21.72 -25.94 15.17
CA GLY A 309 -22.04 -24.82 14.31
C GLY A 309 -21.90 -25.15 12.84
N GLU A 310 -22.73 -24.51 12.01
CA GLU A 310 -22.60 -24.56 10.55
C GLU A 310 -21.30 -23.89 10.10
N TYR A 311 -20.83 -22.91 10.88
CA TYR A 311 -19.54 -22.26 10.73
C TYR A 311 -18.70 -22.41 11.99
N VAL A 312 -17.38 -22.47 11.80
CA VAL A 312 -16.38 -22.31 12.85
C VAL A 312 -15.67 -20.97 12.72
N ALA A 313 -15.44 -20.29 13.85
CA ALA A 313 -14.66 -19.07 13.94
C ALA A 313 -13.39 -19.33 14.75
N LEU A 314 -12.26 -18.77 14.33
CA LEU A 314 -10.97 -18.96 15.00
C LEU A 314 -10.67 -17.83 15.98
N LEU A 315 -10.35 -18.15 17.23
CA LEU A 315 -10.01 -17.20 18.28
C LEU A 315 -8.84 -17.71 19.12
N ASP A 316 -7.83 -16.88 19.32
CA ASP A 316 -6.73 -17.17 20.23
C ASP A 316 -7.09 -16.78 21.68
N HIS A 317 -6.54 -17.54 22.64
CA HIS A 317 -6.92 -17.47 24.06
C HIS A 317 -6.53 -16.15 24.78
N ASP A 318 -5.76 -15.29 24.15
CA ASP A 318 -5.33 -13.97 24.64
C ASP A 318 -5.98 -12.81 23.89
N ASP A 319 -6.76 -13.12 22.86
CA ASP A 319 -7.38 -12.16 21.94
C ASP A 319 -8.86 -11.91 22.20
N ARG A 320 -9.41 -10.90 21.55
CA ARG A 320 -10.79 -10.46 21.79
C ARG A 320 -11.56 -10.20 20.51
N LEU A 321 -12.85 -10.53 20.58
CA LEU A 321 -13.83 -10.16 19.57
C LEU A 321 -14.52 -8.84 19.93
N VAL A 322 -14.86 -8.06 18.91
CA VAL A 322 -15.77 -6.92 19.08
C VAL A 322 -17.20 -7.44 19.36
N PRO A 323 -18.03 -6.82 20.23
CA PRO A 323 -19.37 -7.32 20.58
C PRO A 323 -20.31 -7.58 19.39
N GLU A 324 -20.14 -6.86 18.29
CA GLU A 324 -20.90 -7.04 17.04
C GLU A 324 -20.21 -7.95 15.99
N ALA A 325 -19.11 -8.63 16.33
CA ALA A 325 -18.34 -9.45 15.38
C ALA A 325 -19.19 -10.53 14.71
N LEU A 326 -19.84 -11.39 15.50
CA LEU A 326 -20.68 -12.46 14.97
C LEU A 326 -21.94 -11.92 14.27
N TYR A 327 -22.47 -10.78 14.74
CA TYR A 327 -23.58 -10.10 14.07
C TYR A 327 -23.19 -9.72 12.63
N HIS A 328 -22.01 -9.14 12.41
CA HIS A 328 -21.56 -8.72 11.08
C HIS A 328 -21.25 -9.90 10.16
N VAL A 329 -20.83 -11.04 10.71
CA VAL A 329 -20.71 -12.31 9.96
C VAL A 329 -22.08 -12.71 9.42
N VAL A 330 -23.09 -12.80 10.27
CA VAL A 330 -24.43 -13.23 9.85
C VAL A 330 -25.13 -12.18 8.97
N GLU A 331 -24.92 -10.89 9.25
CA GLU A 331 -25.37 -9.79 8.38
C GLU A 331 -24.80 -9.91 6.96
N THR A 332 -23.57 -10.43 6.82
CA THR A 332 -22.95 -10.70 5.52
C THR A 332 -23.55 -11.94 4.87
N LEU A 333 -23.81 -12.99 5.65
CA LEU A 333 -24.50 -14.19 5.18
C LEU A 333 -25.95 -13.93 4.73
N GLN A 334 -26.61 -12.89 5.24
CA GLN A 334 -27.91 -12.47 4.69
C GLN A 334 -27.83 -12.03 3.21
N ARG A 335 -26.69 -11.48 2.78
CA ARG A 335 -26.46 -11.05 1.39
C ARG A 335 -25.79 -12.13 0.55
N GLN A 336 -24.96 -12.96 1.18
CA GLN A 336 -24.20 -14.03 0.55
C GLN A 336 -24.32 -15.31 1.39
N PRO A 337 -25.50 -15.97 1.36
CA PRO A 337 -25.78 -17.17 2.18
C PRO A 337 -24.88 -18.36 1.82
N ASP A 338 -24.33 -18.25 0.62
CA ASP A 338 -23.50 -19.21 -0.07
C ASP A 338 -22.01 -19.11 0.29
N ALA A 339 -21.62 -18.15 1.14
CA ALA A 339 -20.24 -17.98 1.57
C ALA A 339 -19.70 -19.24 2.27
N GLU A 340 -18.44 -19.56 2.00
CA GLU A 340 -17.72 -20.70 2.57
C GLU A 340 -16.64 -20.23 3.54
N LEU A 341 -16.00 -19.09 3.23
CA LEU A 341 -15.02 -18.42 4.08
C LEU A 341 -15.39 -16.95 4.20
N LEU A 342 -15.49 -16.44 5.42
CA LEU A 342 -15.55 -15.01 5.72
C LEU A 342 -14.33 -14.59 6.53
N TYR A 343 -13.82 -13.39 6.29
CA TYR A 343 -12.73 -12.84 7.09
C TYR A 343 -12.87 -11.34 7.33
N SER A 344 -12.42 -10.89 8.49
CA SER A 344 -12.47 -9.48 8.90
C SER A 344 -11.10 -8.82 8.91
N ASP A 345 -11.10 -7.49 9.02
CA ASP A 345 -9.90 -6.74 9.42
C ASP A 345 -9.62 -6.97 10.92
N GLU A 346 -8.40 -6.63 11.32
CA GLU A 346 -7.88 -6.79 12.69
C GLU A 346 -7.06 -5.57 13.09
N ASP A 347 -6.90 -5.35 14.39
CA ASP A 347 -5.93 -4.41 14.96
C ASP A 347 -5.28 -5.00 16.20
N LYS A 348 -4.39 -4.24 16.84
CA LYS A 348 -3.71 -4.64 18.06
C LYS A 348 -4.20 -3.84 19.26
N VAL A 349 -4.13 -4.45 20.43
CA VAL A 349 -4.37 -3.78 21.71
C VAL A 349 -3.20 -3.97 22.66
N ASP A 350 -2.71 -2.86 23.20
CA ASP A 350 -1.59 -2.86 24.14
C ASP A 350 -2.01 -3.20 25.59
N GLY A 351 -1.06 -3.15 26.52
CA GLY A 351 -1.31 -3.39 27.94
C GLY A 351 -2.20 -2.35 28.64
N PHE A 352 -2.49 -1.21 28.00
CA PHE A 352 -3.36 -0.15 28.52
C PHE A 352 -4.76 -0.17 27.89
N ASP A 353 -5.07 -1.23 27.14
CA ASP A 353 -6.32 -1.37 26.38
C ASP A 353 -6.49 -0.35 25.24
N GLU A 354 -5.38 0.24 24.76
CA GLU A 354 -5.40 1.18 23.64
C GLU A 354 -5.17 0.44 22.32
N ARG A 355 -6.04 0.72 21.35
CA ARG A 355 -6.04 0.10 20.01
C ARG A 355 -5.05 0.79 19.07
N TYR A 356 -4.26 0.03 18.33
CA TYR A 356 -3.24 0.53 17.39
C TYR A 356 -2.97 -0.44 16.22
N ASP A 357 -2.21 0.03 15.21
CA ASP A 357 -1.72 -0.76 14.07
C ASP A 357 -2.78 -1.61 13.32
N PRO A 358 -3.83 -0.99 12.74
CA PRO A 358 -4.89 -1.72 12.04
C PRO A 358 -4.38 -2.34 10.73
N HIS A 359 -4.70 -3.62 10.55
CA HIS A 359 -4.52 -4.33 9.29
C HIS A 359 -5.83 -4.32 8.49
N PHE A 360 -5.96 -3.34 7.61
CA PHE A 360 -7.04 -3.24 6.64
C PHE A 360 -6.74 -4.11 5.42
N LYS A 361 -7.40 -5.26 5.36
CA LYS A 361 -7.11 -6.32 4.40
C LYS A 361 -7.77 -6.01 3.04
N PRO A 362 -7.13 -6.40 1.92
CA PRO A 362 -7.79 -6.36 0.62
C PRO A 362 -8.89 -7.42 0.54
N ALA A 363 -9.79 -7.30 -0.44
CA ALA A 363 -10.64 -8.41 -0.86
C ALA A 363 -9.80 -9.62 -1.33
N TRP A 364 -10.46 -10.74 -1.66
CA TRP A 364 -9.77 -12.00 -1.96
C TRP A 364 -8.60 -11.83 -2.95
N ASN A 365 -7.40 -12.16 -2.48
CA ASN A 365 -6.14 -11.97 -3.17
C ASN A 365 -5.31 -13.27 -3.06
N PRO A 366 -5.61 -14.28 -3.89
CA PRO A 366 -4.98 -15.60 -3.81
C PRO A 366 -3.46 -15.56 -3.98
N ASP A 367 -2.93 -14.63 -4.79
CA ASP A 367 -1.48 -14.50 -4.96
C ASP A 367 -0.81 -13.91 -3.72
N LEU A 368 -1.47 -12.95 -3.05
CA LEU A 368 -0.99 -12.46 -1.75
C LEU A 368 -1.08 -13.55 -0.67
N LEU A 369 -2.11 -14.42 -0.70
CA LEU A 369 -2.22 -15.55 0.22
C LEU A 369 -1.04 -16.52 0.09
N LEU A 370 -0.55 -16.77 -1.12
CA LEU A 370 0.66 -17.59 -1.31
C LEU A 370 1.90 -16.92 -0.71
N GLY A 371 1.96 -15.59 -0.78
CA GLY A 371 3.07 -14.80 -0.24
C GLY A 371 3.04 -14.63 1.28
N GLN A 372 1.86 -14.53 1.90
CA GLN A 372 1.67 -14.44 3.35
C GLN A 372 0.22 -14.77 3.75
N ASN A 373 0.01 -15.24 4.98
CA ASN A 373 -1.34 -15.40 5.54
C ASN A 373 -1.95 -14.04 5.94
N TYR A 374 -2.54 -13.32 4.98
CA TYR A 374 -3.22 -12.06 5.26
C TYR A 374 -4.66 -12.24 5.77
N VAL A 375 -5.26 -13.44 5.64
CA VAL A 375 -6.63 -13.74 6.08
C VAL A 375 -6.69 -13.74 7.60
N ASN A 376 -5.81 -14.53 8.22
CA ASN A 376 -5.61 -14.61 9.67
C ASN A 376 -6.93 -14.60 10.48
N HIS A 377 -7.00 -13.86 11.58
CA HIS A 377 -8.18 -13.74 12.41
C HIS A 377 -8.94 -12.42 12.12
N LEU A 378 -10.25 -12.32 12.27
CA LEU A 378 -11.21 -13.38 12.49
C LEU A 378 -11.50 -14.10 11.16
N GLY A 379 -11.06 -15.35 11.03
CA GLY A 379 -11.46 -16.25 9.95
C GLY A 379 -12.67 -17.08 10.37
N VAL A 380 -13.71 -17.11 9.55
CA VAL A 380 -14.94 -17.87 9.76
C VAL A 380 -15.17 -18.82 8.58
N TYR A 381 -15.14 -20.11 8.86
CA TYR A 381 -15.11 -21.17 7.85
C TYR A 381 -16.35 -22.03 7.95
N ARG A 382 -16.91 -22.47 6.82
CA ARG A 382 -17.97 -23.48 6.83
C ARG A 382 -17.43 -24.79 7.41
N THR A 383 -18.04 -25.24 8.51
CA THR A 383 -17.54 -26.36 9.33
C THR A 383 -17.41 -27.64 8.51
N ALA A 384 -18.40 -27.93 7.65
CA ALA A 384 -18.40 -29.11 6.80
C ALA A 384 -17.16 -29.18 5.90
N ARG A 385 -16.72 -28.03 5.35
CA ARG A 385 -15.56 -27.97 4.48
C ARG A 385 -14.25 -28.03 5.26
N VAL A 386 -14.16 -27.42 6.46
CA VAL A 386 -13.00 -27.59 7.37
C VAL A 386 -12.77 -29.06 7.68
N ARG A 387 -13.84 -29.80 8.00
CA ARG A 387 -13.79 -31.25 8.23
C ARG A 387 -13.39 -32.02 6.97
N ALA A 388 -13.94 -31.66 5.81
CA ALA A 388 -13.62 -32.32 4.54
C ALA A 388 -12.15 -32.16 4.13
N VAL A 389 -11.51 -31.02 4.44
CA VAL A 389 -10.07 -30.81 4.19
C VAL A 389 -9.16 -31.38 5.28
N GLY A 390 -9.72 -32.03 6.30
CA GLY A 390 -8.99 -32.74 7.36
C GLY A 390 -8.59 -31.90 8.57
N GLY A 391 -9.23 -30.75 8.80
CA GLY A 391 -8.95 -29.89 9.97
C GLY A 391 -7.54 -29.30 9.97
N PHE A 392 -6.97 -29.14 11.16
CA PHE A 392 -5.62 -28.61 11.39
C PHE A 392 -4.58 -29.73 11.31
N ARG A 393 -3.55 -29.60 10.48
CA ARG A 393 -2.54 -30.66 10.33
C ARG A 393 -1.47 -30.53 11.41
N VAL A 394 -1.30 -31.58 12.22
CA VAL A 394 -0.18 -31.70 13.16
C VAL A 394 1.15 -31.60 12.39
N GLY A 395 2.11 -30.89 12.96
CA GLY A 395 3.40 -30.57 12.35
C GLY A 395 3.46 -29.15 11.76
N PHE A 396 2.31 -28.49 11.54
CA PHE A 396 2.21 -27.12 11.03
C PHE A 396 2.01 -26.07 12.14
N GLU A 397 2.36 -26.40 13.38
CA GLU A 397 2.27 -25.48 14.50
C GLU A 397 2.99 -24.16 14.17
N GLY A 398 2.35 -23.04 14.48
CA GLY A 398 2.83 -21.70 14.14
C GLY A 398 2.46 -21.21 12.73
N SER A 399 1.95 -22.08 11.86
CA SER A 399 1.41 -21.72 10.54
C SER A 399 0.12 -22.49 10.19
N GLN A 400 -0.55 -23.02 11.22
CA GLN A 400 -1.71 -23.89 11.08
C GLN A 400 -2.87 -23.21 10.34
N ASP A 401 -3.05 -21.90 10.54
CA ASP A 401 -4.13 -21.14 9.90
C ASP A 401 -3.82 -20.88 8.43
N HIS A 402 -2.55 -20.66 8.08
CA HIS A 402 -2.13 -20.52 6.69
C HIS A 402 -2.34 -21.84 5.94
N ASP A 403 -1.90 -22.94 6.53
CA ASP A 403 -2.10 -24.29 5.99
C ASP A 403 -3.58 -24.61 5.79
N LEU A 404 -4.42 -24.34 6.80
CA LEU A 404 -5.85 -24.56 6.70
C LEU A 404 -6.46 -23.69 5.60
N THR A 405 -6.15 -22.40 5.56
CA THR A 405 -6.71 -21.46 4.58
C THR A 405 -6.36 -21.86 3.15
N LEU A 406 -5.10 -22.24 2.90
CA LEU A 406 -4.65 -22.71 1.58
C LEU A 406 -5.43 -23.95 1.13
N ARG A 407 -5.52 -24.97 1.99
CA ARG A 407 -6.28 -26.19 1.68
C ARG A 407 -7.77 -25.93 1.53
N PHE A 408 -8.34 -25.08 2.38
CA PHE A 408 -9.76 -24.72 2.38
C PHE A 408 -10.16 -24.02 1.07
N THR A 409 -9.33 -23.08 0.61
CA THR A 409 -9.63 -22.25 -0.57
C THR A 409 -9.29 -22.93 -1.90
N ALA A 410 -8.57 -24.05 -1.88
CA ALA A 410 -8.29 -24.86 -3.07
C ALA A 410 -9.59 -25.26 -3.80
N GLY A 411 -9.69 -24.91 -5.09
CA GLY A 411 -10.87 -25.19 -5.92
C GLY A 411 -12.15 -24.45 -5.51
N LEU A 412 -12.05 -23.46 -4.62
CA LEU A 412 -13.20 -22.63 -4.21
C LEU A 412 -13.34 -21.43 -5.14
N ALA A 413 -14.57 -21.13 -5.56
CA ALA A 413 -14.85 -19.94 -6.36
C ALA A 413 -14.64 -18.66 -5.52
N ALA A 414 -14.09 -17.62 -6.14
CA ALA A 414 -13.69 -16.39 -5.43
C ALA A 414 -14.86 -15.66 -4.76
N ASP A 415 -16.06 -15.76 -5.31
CA ASP A 415 -17.30 -15.17 -4.76
C ASP A 415 -17.82 -15.88 -3.50
N ARG A 416 -17.29 -17.08 -3.19
CA ARG A 416 -17.56 -17.81 -1.94
C ARG A 416 -16.63 -17.41 -0.80
N ILE A 417 -15.64 -16.54 -1.07
CA ILE A 417 -14.67 -16.04 -0.10
C ILE A 417 -14.93 -14.55 0.12
N VAL A 418 -15.40 -14.19 1.31
CA VAL A 418 -16.05 -12.91 1.55
C VAL A 418 -15.32 -12.11 2.62
N ARG A 419 -14.91 -10.89 2.26
CA ARG A 419 -14.33 -9.95 3.21
C ARG A 419 -15.41 -9.13 3.91
N ILE A 420 -15.27 -8.98 5.22
CA ILE A 420 -16.02 -8.02 6.03
C ILE A 420 -15.08 -6.85 6.34
N PRO A 421 -15.25 -5.66 5.70
CA PRO A 421 -14.34 -4.51 5.82
C PRO A 421 -14.51 -3.76 7.14
N ARG A 422 -14.35 -4.48 8.26
CA ARG A 422 -14.51 -4.01 9.63
C ARG A 422 -13.45 -4.67 10.49
N VAL A 423 -12.92 -3.91 11.43
CA VAL A 423 -12.06 -4.45 12.49
C VAL A 423 -12.96 -5.16 13.50
N LEU A 424 -12.98 -6.49 13.46
CA LEU A 424 -13.82 -7.33 14.33
C LEU A 424 -13.00 -8.18 15.31
N TYR A 425 -11.67 -8.11 15.20
CA TYR A 425 -10.72 -8.89 15.97
C TYR A 425 -9.63 -7.98 16.54
N HIS A 426 -9.28 -8.20 17.80
CA HIS A 426 -8.27 -7.44 18.54
C HIS A 426 -7.17 -8.38 19.02
N TRP A 427 -5.99 -8.27 18.42
CA TRP A 427 -4.81 -9.03 18.82
C TRP A 427 -4.17 -8.41 20.06
N HIS A 428 -3.96 -9.17 21.13
CA HIS A 428 -3.31 -8.69 22.32
C HIS A 428 -1.78 -8.73 22.19
N ALA A 429 -1.16 -7.55 22.18
CA ALA A 429 0.28 -7.43 22.13
C ALA A 429 0.88 -7.39 23.56
N GLY A 430 0.82 -8.52 24.28
CA GLY A 430 1.38 -8.67 25.63
C GLY A 430 2.86 -9.08 25.64
N GLN A 431 3.59 -8.77 26.73
CA GLN A 431 4.94 -9.31 26.98
C GLN A 431 4.84 -10.83 27.25
N GLY A 432 4.80 -11.63 26.19
CA GLY A 432 4.63 -13.08 26.29
C GLY A 432 4.01 -13.70 25.03
N SER A 433 3.27 -12.92 24.23
CA SER A 433 2.82 -13.37 22.91
C SER A 433 4.04 -13.57 22.01
N THR A 434 4.04 -14.67 21.25
CA THR A 434 4.99 -15.30 20.31
C THR A 434 5.87 -14.42 19.39
N ALA A 435 5.92 -13.10 19.59
CA ALA A 435 6.73 -12.15 18.85
C ALA A 435 8.19 -12.02 19.34
N THR A 436 8.55 -12.63 20.48
CA THR A 436 9.82 -12.34 21.20
C THR A 436 10.83 -13.49 21.37
N ALA A 437 10.79 -14.55 20.56
CA ALA A 437 11.95 -15.46 20.45
C ALA A 437 12.42 -15.66 19.00
N ALA A 438 13.73 -15.49 18.77
CA ALA A 438 14.36 -15.78 17.48
C ALA A 438 14.19 -17.27 17.06
N VAL A 439 14.00 -18.17 18.02
CA VAL A 439 13.69 -19.60 17.80
C VAL A 439 12.25 -19.80 17.33
N GLU A 440 11.29 -19.04 17.88
CA GLU A 440 9.88 -19.09 17.46
C GLU A 440 9.66 -18.58 16.03
N LYS A 441 10.49 -17.62 15.59
CA LYS A 441 10.46 -17.09 14.22
C LYS A 441 11.00 -18.06 13.17
N SER A 442 11.80 -19.07 13.55
CA SER A 442 12.40 -20.01 12.59
C SER A 442 11.43 -21.14 12.23
N TYR A 443 10.80 -21.80 13.23
CA TYR A 443 9.93 -22.94 12.95
C TYR A 443 8.62 -22.52 12.27
N THR A 444 8.07 -21.36 12.64
CA THR A 444 6.86 -20.77 12.03
C THR A 444 7.06 -20.54 10.53
N ALA A 445 8.22 -19.98 10.15
CA ALA A 445 8.57 -19.72 8.77
C ALA A 445 8.73 -21.01 7.96
N GLU A 446 9.39 -22.03 8.52
CA GLU A 446 9.55 -23.36 7.90
C GLU A 446 8.21 -24.08 7.72
N ALA A 447 7.36 -24.08 8.74
CA ALA A 447 6.03 -24.68 8.68
C ALA A 447 5.17 -24.05 7.59
N GLY A 448 5.15 -22.72 7.49
CA GLY A 448 4.39 -22.03 6.46
C GLY A 448 4.99 -22.19 5.05
N LEU A 449 6.32 -22.23 4.90
CA LEU A 449 6.96 -22.54 3.62
C LEU A 449 6.53 -23.92 3.13
N ARG A 450 6.51 -24.91 4.03
CA ARG A 450 6.03 -26.26 3.72
C ARG A 450 4.54 -26.27 3.40
N ALA A 451 3.72 -25.45 4.07
CA ALA A 451 2.28 -25.36 3.78
C ALA A 451 2.03 -24.85 2.37
N VAL A 452 2.73 -23.79 1.97
CA VAL A 452 2.67 -23.23 0.61
C VAL A 452 3.20 -24.23 -0.41
N GLN A 453 4.33 -24.88 -0.17
CA GLN A 453 4.88 -25.89 -1.09
C GLN A 453 3.94 -27.10 -1.24
N ASP A 454 3.32 -27.58 -0.15
CA ASP A 454 2.32 -28.66 -0.17
C ASP A 454 1.10 -28.27 -1.01
N TYR A 455 0.62 -27.03 -0.88
CA TYR A 455 -0.46 -26.49 -1.69
C TYR A 455 -0.09 -26.46 -3.17
N LEU A 456 1.07 -25.89 -3.51
CA LEU A 456 1.56 -25.79 -4.89
C LEU A 456 1.75 -27.15 -5.55
N THR A 457 2.29 -28.14 -4.82
CA THR A 457 2.50 -29.49 -5.35
C THR A 457 1.20 -30.13 -5.85
N ARG A 458 0.06 -29.77 -5.27
CA ARG A 458 -1.27 -30.26 -5.66
C ARG A 458 -1.95 -29.40 -6.73
N GLN A 459 -1.72 -28.08 -6.72
CA GLN A 459 -2.45 -27.12 -7.56
C GLN A 459 -1.69 -26.67 -8.81
N ALA A 460 -0.35 -26.74 -8.81
CA ALA A 460 0.51 -26.20 -9.85
C ALA A 460 1.80 -27.01 -9.97
N THR A 461 1.78 -28.03 -10.81
CA THR A 461 2.95 -28.89 -11.06
C THR A 461 4.15 -28.06 -11.52
N GLY A 462 5.28 -28.20 -10.84
CA GLY A 462 6.53 -27.49 -11.17
C GLY A 462 6.72 -26.15 -10.45
N ALA A 463 5.71 -25.61 -9.78
CA ALA A 463 5.86 -24.42 -8.96
C ALA A 463 6.62 -24.72 -7.65
N ARG A 464 7.48 -23.78 -7.24
CA ARG A 464 8.32 -23.90 -6.03
C ARG A 464 8.15 -22.69 -5.12
N ALA A 465 8.02 -22.93 -3.82
CA ALA A 465 8.03 -21.90 -2.80
C ALA A 465 9.45 -21.71 -2.26
N GLU A 466 9.84 -20.45 -2.07
CA GLU A 466 11.11 -20.02 -1.49
C GLU A 466 10.83 -19.07 -0.32
N PRO A 467 11.71 -19.03 0.71
CA PRO A 467 11.62 -18.00 1.74
C PRO A 467 11.63 -16.59 1.14
N GLY A 468 10.73 -15.73 1.63
CA GLY A 468 10.68 -14.32 1.30
C GLY A 468 11.67 -13.48 2.10
N LYS A 469 11.64 -12.17 1.88
CA LYS A 469 12.56 -11.21 2.52
C LYS A 469 12.29 -11.02 4.02
N PHE A 470 11.05 -11.19 4.45
CA PHE A 470 10.62 -11.00 5.84
C PHE A 470 10.17 -12.32 6.46
N PRO A 471 10.15 -12.44 7.80
CA PRO A 471 9.60 -13.62 8.48
C PRO A 471 8.17 -13.92 8.00
N ASN A 472 7.86 -15.21 7.83
CA ASN A 472 6.54 -15.69 7.39
C ASN A 472 6.06 -15.09 6.07
N THR A 473 7.00 -14.77 5.17
CA THR A 473 6.72 -14.38 3.79
C THR A 473 7.38 -15.34 2.81
N TYR A 474 6.80 -15.51 1.62
CA TYR A 474 7.23 -16.49 0.63
C TYR A 474 7.26 -15.91 -0.79
N ARG A 475 8.22 -16.37 -1.59
CA ARG A 475 8.28 -16.15 -3.03
C ARG A 475 7.87 -17.43 -3.74
N ILE A 476 7.08 -17.31 -4.81
CA ILE A 476 6.69 -18.44 -5.64
C ILE A 476 7.39 -18.35 -6.99
N ARG A 477 8.17 -19.37 -7.35
CA ARG A 477 8.75 -19.56 -8.67
C ARG A 477 7.81 -20.43 -9.50
N TRP A 478 7.21 -19.84 -10.52
CA TRP A 478 6.32 -20.54 -11.44
C TRP A 478 7.12 -21.13 -12.61
N PRO A 479 6.75 -22.32 -13.12
CA PRO A 479 7.41 -22.89 -14.29
C PRO A 479 7.01 -22.12 -15.55
N ILE A 480 7.92 -22.08 -16.52
CA ILE A 480 7.63 -21.64 -17.88
C ILE A 480 7.38 -22.89 -18.74
N PRO A 481 6.40 -22.87 -19.65
CA PRO A 481 6.19 -23.97 -20.59
C PRO A 481 7.44 -24.28 -21.43
N ASP A 482 7.59 -25.53 -21.84
CA ASP A 482 8.60 -25.95 -22.82
C ASP A 482 7.87 -26.46 -24.10
N PRO A 483 8.04 -25.80 -25.27
CA PRO A 483 8.92 -24.65 -25.53
C PRO A 483 8.42 -23.36 -24.88
N ALA A 484 9.36 -22.50 -24.50
CA ALA A 484 9.05 -21.19 -23.91
C ALA A 484 8.46 -20.24 -24.97
N PRO A 485 7.39 -19.47 -24.63
CA PRO A 485 6.67 -18.65 -25.60
C PRO A 485 7.52 -17.48 -26.11
N LEU A 486 7.37 -17.13 -27.39
CA LEU A 486 7.98 -15.91 -27.93
C LEU A 486 7.30 -14.67 -27.32
N VAL A 487 8.10 -13.73 -26.84
CA VAL A 487 7.65 -12.42 -26.35
C VAL A 487 7.95 -11.34 -27.38
N SER A 488 6.95 -10.53 -27.75
CA SER A 488 7.15 -9.32 -28.55
C SER A 488 7.13 -8.07 -27.65
N LEU A 489 8.27 -7.42 -27.46
CA LEU A 489 8.39 -6.17 -26.73
C LEU A 489 8.06 -5.00 -27.67
N LEU A 490 6.96 -4.30 -27.40
CA LEU A 490 6.44 -3.17 -28.18
C LEU A 490 6.95 -1.86 -27.57
N ILE A 491 7.73 -1.09 -28.33
CA ILE A 491 8.40 0.11 -27.83
C ILE A 491 8.05 1.32 -28.71
N PRO A 492 6.98 2.06 -28.39
CA PRO A 492 6.68 3.35 -29.02
C PRO A 492 7.78 4.37 -28.79
N THR A 493 8.24 5.02 -29.87
CA THR A 493 9.29 6.04 -29.76
C THR A 493 9.13 7.15 -30.80
N ARG A 494 9.75 8.30 -30.52
CA ARG A 494 9.93 9.40 -31.47
C ARG A 494 11.15 10.23 -31.08
N ASP A 495 12.11 10.34 -31.98
CA ASP A 495 13.37 11.06 -31.80
C ASP A 495 14.11 10.61 -30.52
N GLN A 496 14.91 11.49 -29.91
CA GLN A 496 15.55 11.30 -28.60
C GLN A 496 16.35 9.99 -28.44
N VAL A 497 17.31 9.78 -29.36
CA VAL A 497 18.20 8.61 -29.33
C VAL A 497 18.91 8.42 -28.00
N THR A 498 19.19 9.49 -27.26
CA THR A 498 19.83 9.46 -25.94
C THR A 498 19.01 8.74 -24.87
N ILE A 499 17.72 8.53 -25.11
CA ILE A 499 16.82 7.76 -24.23
C ILE A 499 16.58 6.38 -24.82
N LEU A 500 16.27 6.33 -26.12
CA LEU A 500 15.94 5.09 -26.80
C LEU A 500 17.11 4.11 -26.82
N ARG A 501 18.31 4.56 -27.16
CA ARG A 501 19.48 3.69 -27.31
C ARG A 501 19.81 2.94 -26.00
N PRO A 502 19.95 3.62 -24.84
CA PRO A 502 20.16 2.92 -23.57
C PRO A 502 19.07 1.90 -23.22
N CYS A 503 17.81 2.21 -23.51
CA CYS A 503 16.70 1.28 -23.28
C CYS A 503 16.83 0.01 -24.14
N ILE A 504 17.04 0.15 -25.46
CA ILE A 504 17.15 -1.00 -26.37
C ILE A 504 18.40 -1.83 -26.06
N GLU A 505 19.55 -1.19 -25.85
CA GLU A 505 20.80 -1.87 -25.49
C GLU A 505 20.63 -2.65 -24.18
N ALA A 506 20.05 -2.03 -23.14
CA ALA A 506 19.81 -2.71 -21.86
C ALA A 506 18.84 -3.90 -21.99
N LEU A 507 17.78 -3.78 -22.80
CA LEU A 507 16.85 -4.89 -23.06
C LEU A 507 17.54 -6.06 -23.76
N LEU A 508 18.39 -5.80 -24.75
CA LEU A 508 19.07 -6.82 -25.55
C LEU A 508 20.23 -7.50 -24.81
N GLU A 509 20.96 -6.75 -23.98
CA GLU A 509 22.18 -7.20 -23.30
C GLU A 509 21.91 -7.81 -21.92
N ARG A 510 20.91 -7.30 -21.19
CA ARG A 510 20.68 -7.67 -19.78
C ARG A 510 19.50 -8.60 -19.57
N THR A 511 18.69 -8.88 -20.59
CA THR A 511 17.56 -9.80 -20.46
C THR A 511 18.00 -11.22 -20.76
N ARG A 512 17.88 -12.12 -19.77
CA ARG A 512 18.29 -13.54 -19.93
C ARG A 512 17.30 -14.37 -20.75
N TYR A 513 16.02 -13.97 -20.77
CA TYR A 513 14.97 -14.71 -21.47
C TYR A 513 15.27 -14.81 -22.98
N PRO A 514 15.40 -16.03 -23.55
CA PRO A 514 16.00 -16.18 -24.88
C PRO A 514 15.03 -15.94 -26.05
N HIS A 515 13.72 -16.17 -25.84
CA HIS A 515 12.71 -16.11 -26.90
C HIS A 515 12.03 -14.73 -26.94
N LEU A 516 12.76 -13.69 -27.33
CA LEU A 516 12.21 -12.34 -27.47
C LEU A 516 12.45 -11.73 -28.85
N GLU A 517 11.51 -10.90 -29.29
CA GLU A 517 11.70 -9.90 -30.35
C GLU A 517 11.39 -8.50 -29.81
N VAL A 518 12.06 -7.49 -30.35
CA VAL A 518 11.85 -6.08 -30.01
C VAL A 518 11.27 -5.36 -31.23
N LEU A 519 10.05 -4.85 -31.09
CA LEU A 519 9.37 -4.03 -32.09
C LEU A 519 9.48 -2.56 -31.71
N ILE A 520 10.41 -1.85 -32.34
CA ILE A 520 10.52 -0.40 -32.20
C ILE A 520 9.45 0.25 -33.08
N LEU A 521 8.46 0.87 -32.46
CA LEU A 521 7.33 1.50 -33.13
C LEU A 521 7.65 3.00 -33.29
N ASP A 522 8.22 3.34 -34.44
CA ASP A 522 8.66 4.70 -34.73
C ASP A 522 7.50 5.60 -35.13
N ASN A 523 7.17 6.58 -34.28
CA ASN A 523 6.14 7.58 -34.54
C ASN A 523 6.65 8.77 -35.38
N GLY A 524 7.29 8.46 -36.50
CA GLY A 524 7.79 9.45 -37.45
C GLY A 524 8.95 10.27 -36.91
N SER A 525 10.00 9.61 -36.40
CA SER A 525 11.25 10.28 -36.03
C SER A 525 11.83 11.04 -37.23
N THR A 526 12.36 12.22 -36.97
CA THR A 526 12.98 13.13 -37.95
C THR A 526 14.41 13.49 -37.59
N CYS A 527 14.79 13.30 -36.33
CA CYS A 527 16.15 13.50 -35.86
C CYS A 527 17.11 12.55 -36.56
N ARG A 528 18.17 13.10 -37.16
CA ARG A 528 19.15 12.32 -37.93
C ARG A 528 19.82 11.25 -37.07
N GLU A 529 20.22 11.60 -35.86
CA GLU A 529 20.89 10.67 -34.92
C GLU A 529 19.99 9.49 -34.54
N THR A 530 18.69 9.73 -34.36
CA THR A 530 17.71 8.65 -34.10
C THR A 530 17.54 7.78 -35.33
N LEU A 531 17.44 8.35 -36.53
CA LEU A 531 17.31 7.59 -37.77
C LEU A 531 18.54 6.71 -38.04
N ASP A 532 19.75 7.27 -37.85
CA ASP A 532 20.99 6.53 -38.00
C ASP A 532 21.08 5.35 -37.01
N PHE A 533 20.63 5.54 -35.76
CA PHE A 533 20.53 4.45 -34.78
C PHE A 533 19.49 3.38 -35.17
N LEU A 534 18.33 3.78 -35.68
CA LEU A 534 17.30 2.81 -36.13
C LEU A 534 17.80 1.95 -37.30
N ASP A 535 18.58 2.52 -38.21
CA ASP A 535 19.21 1.81 -39.33
C ASP A 535 20.37 0.91 -38.88
N GLU A 536 21.04 1.26 -37.78
CA GLU A 536 22.08 0.45 -37.14
C GLU A 536 21.49 -0.77 -36.41
N ILE A 537 20.50 -0.54 -35.53
CA ILE A 537 20.01 -1.53 -34.57
C ILE A 537 19.21 -2.66 -35.22
N VAL A 538 18.62 -2.42 -36.39
CA VAL A 538 17.88 -3.45 -37.16
C VAL A 538 18.78 -4.59 -37.66
N ARG A 539 20.11 -4.45 -37.53
CA ARG A 539 21.06 -5.54 -37.81
C ARG A 539 21.01 -6.65 -36.75
N ASP A 540 20.54 -6.36 -35.53
CA ASP A 540 20.27 -7.41 -34.54
C ASP A 540 19.01 -8.19 -35.00
N PRO A 541 19.11 -9.53 -35.17
CA PRO A 541 18.00 -10.33 -35.70
C PRO A 541 16.76 -10.34 -34.81
N ARG A 542 16.88 -9.93 -33.54
CA ARG A 542 15.77 -9.81 -32.60
C ARG A 542 14.99 -8.50 -32.78
N VAL A 543 15.55 -7.52 -33.49
CA VAL A 543 14.97 -6.16 -33.57
C VAL A 543 14.29 -5.92 -34.90
N ARG A 544 13.09 -5.34 -34.86
CA ARG A 544 12.35 -4.86 -36.04
C ARG A 544 11.90 -3.42 -35.79
N VAL A 545 12.11 -2.56 -36.77
CA VAL A 545 11.63 -1.17 -36.74
C VAL A 545 10.38 -1.05 -37.62
N LEU A 546 9.29 -0.58 -37.03
CA LEU A 546 8.00 -0.41 -37.71
C LEU A 546 7.63 1.08 -37.71
N ARG A 547 7.45 1.65 -38.91
CA ARG A 547 7.08 3.07 -39.06
C ARG A 547 5.57 3.24 -38.87
N TRP A 548 5.18 4.22 -38.04
CA TRP A 548 3.80 4.61 -37.79
C TRP A 548 3.67 6.16 -37.82
N PRO A 549 3.60 6.78 -39.02
CA PRO A 549 3.67 8.23 -39.19
C PRO A 549 2.30 8.92 -39.01
N HIS A 550 1.68 8.73 -37.83
CA HIS A 550 0.39 9.32 -37.47
C HIS A 550 0.53 10.31 -36.30
N PRO A 551 -0.48 11.14 -35.99
CA PRO A 551 -0.50 11.92 -34.76
C PRO A 551 -0.30 11.02 -33.53
N PHE A 552 0.50 11.48 -32.56
CA PHE A 552 0.84 10.66 -31.41
C PHE A 552 -0.41 10.24 -30.63
N ASN A 553 -0.60 8.93 -30.55
CA ASN A 553 -1.61 8.26 -29.76
C ASN A 553 -0.98 6.95 -29.25
N TYR A 554 -0.70 6.90 -27.95
CA TYR A 554 -0.01 5.79 -27.31
C TYR A 554 -0.82 4.49 -27.44
N SER A 555 -2.13 4.58 -27.31
CA SER A 555 -3.04 3.44 -27.48
C SER A 555 -3.01 2.91 -28.92
N ALA A 556 -3.13 3.79 -29.91
CA ALA A 556 -3.18 3.40 -31.32
C ALA A 556 -1.87 2.77 -31.81
N ILE A 557 -0.73 3.34 -31.42
CA ILE A 557 0.58 2.80 -31.84
C ILE A 557 0.85 1.43 -31.20
N ASN A 558 0.49 1.23 -29.93
CA ASN A 558 0.60 -0.08 -29.28
C ASN A 558 -0.36 -1.11 -29.90
N ASN A 559 -1.60 -0.73 -30.20
CA ASN A 559 -2.54 -1.59 -30.94
C ASN A 559 -1.97 -1.99 -32.32
N PHE A 560 -1.33 -1.04 -33.02
CA PHE A 560 -0.63 -1.32 -34.27
C PHE A 560 0.53 -2.32 -34.06
N GLY A 561 1.38 -2.10 -33.05
CA GLY A 561 2.46 -3.02 -32.72
C GLY A 561 1.98 -4.43 -32.38
N ALA A 562 0.91 -4.56 -31.60
CA ALA A 562 0.31 -5.84 -31.22
C ALA A 562 -0.14 -6.66 -32.45
N ARG A 563 -0.70 -6.00 -33.47
CA ARG A 563 -1.06 -6.66 -34.74
C ARG A 563 0.15 -7.16 -35.53
N GLN A 564 1.32 -6.54 -35.36
CA GLN A 564 2.57 -6.88 -36.07
C GLN A 564 3.48 -7.85 -35.29
N ALA A 565 3.17 -8.07 -34.01
CA ALA A 565 3.84 -8.98 -33.09
C ALA A 565 3.70 -10.44 -33.52
N ARG A 566 4.79 -11.19 -33.45
CA ARG A 566 4.84 -12.64 -33.69
C ARG A 566 4.70 -13.45 -32.41
N GLY A 567 5.00 -12.83 -31.27
CA GLY A 567 4.95 -13.44 -29.95
C GLY A 567 3.54 -13.78 -29.49
N GLU A 568 3.45 -14.86 -28.73
CA GLU A 568 2.24 -15.28 -28.02
C GLU A 568 2.00 -14.40 -26.80
N ILE A 569 3.06 -13.76 -26.29
CA ILE A 569 3.03 -12.79 -25.21
C ILE A 569 3.48 -11.43 -25.77
N LEU A 570 2.73 -10.38 -25.43
CA LEU A 570 3.08 -9.00 -25.72
C LEU A 570 3.69 -8.37 -24.47
N GLY A 571 4.78 -7.63 -24.63
CA GLY A 571 5.30 -6.71 -23.62
C GLY A 571 5.07 -5.27 -24.06
N LEU A 572 4.24 -4.52 -23.33
CA LEU A 572 4.05 -3.09 -23.52
C LEU A 572 5.11 -2.36 -22.71
N ILE A 573 6.00 -1.67 -23.41
CA ILE A 573 7.26 -1.18 -22.86
C ILE A 573 7.47 0.28 -23.29
N ASN A 574 7.72 1.16 -22.32
CA ASN A 574 8.14 2.53 -22.65
C ASN A 574 9.59 2.56 -23.15
N ASN A 575 9.94 3.56 -23.94
CA ASN A 575 11.27 3.71 -24.53
C ASN A 575 12.37 4.20 -23.57
N ASP A 576 12.06 4.33 -22.28
CA ASP A 576 12.91 4.89 -21.24
C ASP A 576 12.98 4.00 -19.98
N ILE A 577 12.81 2.68 -20.18
CA ILE A 577 13.01 1.68 -19.14
C ILE A 577 14.40 1.03 -19.21
N GLU A 578 14.92 0.63 -18.06
CA GLU A 578 16.20 -0.09 -17.95
C GLU A 578 16.06 -1.25 -16.96
N PRO A 579 16.20 -2.52 -17.40
CA PRO A 579 16.19 -3.67 -16.49
C PRO A 579 17.30 -3.63 -15.43
N ILE A 580 16.94 -3.96 -14.19
CA ILE A 580 17.89 -4.05 -13.06
C ILE A 580 18.36 -5.50 -12.86
N ASN A 581 17.43 -6.47 -12.86
CA ASN A 581 17.73 -7.88 -12.74
C ASN A 581 17.54 -8.61 -14.08
N GLU A 582 18.40 -9.58 -14.37
CA GLU A 582 18.41 -10.28 -15.67
C GLU A 582 17.22 -11.24 -15.88
N ASP A 583 16.60 -11.70 -14.80
CA ASP A 583 15.45 -12.62 -14.78
C ASP A 583 14.09 -11.91 -14.82
N TRP A 584 14.06 -10.59 -15.00
CA TRP A 584 12.83 -9.79 -14.97
C TRP A 584 11.77 -10.30 -15.93
N LEU A 585 12.13 -10.56 -17.20
CA LEU A 585 11.19 -10.99 -18.22
C LEU A 585 10.76 -12.44 -18.00
N GLU A 586 11.66 -13.30 -17.54
CA GLU A 586 11.38 -14.68 -17.19
C GLU A 586 10.32 -14.77 -16.07
N GLU A 587 10.48 -13.97 -15.00
CA GLU A 587 9.50 -13.84 -13.92
C GLU A 587 8.14 -13.39 -14.46
N MET A 588 8.10 -12.34 -15.29
CA MET A 588 6.85 -11.80 -15.82
C MET A 588 6.15 -12.79 -16.77
N VAL A 589 6.91 -13.49 -17.62
CA VAL A 589 6.40 -14.52 -18.54
C VAL A 589 5.84 -15.71 -17.78
N ALA A 590 6.53 -16.19 -16.73
CA ALA A 590 6.06 -17.31 -15.92
C ALA A 590 4.68 -17.00 -15.30
N GLN A 591 4.48 -15.77 -14.83
CA GLN A 591 3.17 -15.32 -14.33
C GLN A 591 2.13 -15.20 -15.45
N ALA A 592 2.51 -14.67 -16.61
CA ALA A 592 1.61 -14.50 -17.75
C ALA A 592 1.21 -15.82 -18.43
N CYS A 593 1.94 -16.92 -18.19
CA CYS A 593 1.57 -18.25 -18.65
C CYS A 593 0.45 -18.89 -17.82
N ARG A 594 0.15 -18.37 -16.63
CA ARG A 594 -0.95 -18.86 -15.78
C ARG A 594 -2.29 -18.44 -16.37
N GLU A 595 -3.19 -19.41 -16.55
CA GLU A 595 -4.47 -19.21 -17.24
C GLU A 595 -5.34 -18.13 -16.59
N GLU A 596 -5.36 -18.09 -15.25
CA GLU A 596 -6.13 -17.13 -14.47
C GLU A 596 -5.62 -15.67 -14.54
N ILE A 597 -4.36 -15.46 -14.97
CA ILE A 597 -3.66 -14.17 -14.90
C ILE A 597 -3.84 -13.47 -16.23
N GLY A 598 -4.18 -12.19 -16.20
CA GLY A 598 -4.33 -11.34 -17.37
C GLY A 598 -3.09 -10.49 -17.62
N CYS A 599 -3.06 -9.29 -17.04
CA CYS A 599 -1.90 -8.40 -17.12
C CYS A 599 -0.91 -8.67 -15.99
N VAL A 600 0.38 -8.65 -16.29
CA VAL A 600 1.47 -8.74 -15.31
C VAL A 600 2.31 -7.46 -15.36
N GLY A 601 2.43 -6.77 -14.23
CA GLY A 601 3.22 -5.53 -14.10
C GLY A 601 4.50 -5.71 -13.30
N ALA A 602 5.53 -4.96 -13.68
CA ALA A 602 6.82 -4.92 -12.99
C ALA A 602 6.86 -3.93 -11.82
N LYS A 603 7.89 -4.03 -10.97
CA LYS A 603 8.25 -3.01 -9.98
C LYS A 603 9.15 -1.97 -10.63
N LEU A 604 8.68 -0.72 -10.67
CA LEU A 604 9.40 0.37 -11.33
C LEU A 604 9.94 1.37 -10.33
N TYR A 605 11.18 1.78 -10.55
CA TYR A 605 11.88 2.79 -9.77
C TYR A 605 12.11 4.06 -10.56
N TYR A 606 12.04 5.19 -9.86
CA TYR A 606 12.70 6.40 -10.31
C TYR A 606 14.23 6.21 -10.28
N PRO A 607 15.00 6.97 -11.08
CA PRO A 607 16.47 6.89 -11.08
C PRO A 607 17.14 7.19 -9.72
N ASN A 608 16.40 7.75 -8.75
CA ASN A 608 16.88 7.98 -7.38
C ASN A 608 16.62 6.79 -6.43
N GLY A 609 16.16 5.64 -6.93
CA GLY A 609 15.88 4.44 -6.13
C GLY A 609 14.57 4.48 -5.34
N THR A 610 13.72 5.48 -5.57
CA THR A 610 12.36 5.51 -4.97
C THR A 610 11.35 4.82 -5.88
N ILE A 611 10.34 4.21 -5.29
CA ILE A 611 9.26 3.50 -5.98
C ILE A 611 8.46 4.48 -6.84
N GLN A 612 8.26 4.10 -8.09
CA GLN A 612 7.33 4.76 -9.00
C GLN A 612 6.05 3.94 -9.18
N HIS A 613 6.18 2.62 -9.33
CA HIS A 613 5.05 1.73 -9.53
C HIS A 613 5.23 0.43 -8.73
N ALA A 614 4.23 0.13 -7.91
CA ALA A 614 4.09 -1.13 -7.18
C ALA A 614 2.64 -1.67 -7.26
N GLY A 615 2.03 -1.61 -8.45
CA GLY A 615 0.58 -1.77 -8.65
C GLY A 615 -0.14 -0.42 -8.81
N VAL A 616 -1.38 -0.46 -9.31
CA VAL A 616 -2.27 0.72 -9.43
C VAL A 616 -3.54 0.48 -8.62
N LEU A 617 -3.88 1.48 -7.81
CA LEU A 617 -5.09 1.56 -7.00
C LEU A 617 -6.09 2.53 -7.66
N LEU A 618 -7.34 2.11 -7.81
CA LEU A 618 -8.42 2.95 -8.33
C LEU A 618 -8.84 4.01 -7.29
N GLY A 619 -9.40 5.11 -7.79
CA GLY A 619 -9.98 6.18 -6.99
C GLY A 619 -8.95 7.15 -6.42
N VAL A 620 -7.70 6.71 -6.22
CA VAL A 620 -6.59 7.58 -5.79
C VAL A 620 -6.39 8.70 -6.80
N GLY A 621 -6.33 9.95 -6.33
CA GLY A 621 -6.24 11.13 -7.20
C GLY A 621 -7.49 11.36 -8.08
N GLY A 622 -8.61 10.69 -7.78
CA GLY A 622 -9.90 10.83 -8.46
C GLY A 622 -10.11 9.95 -9.70
N VAL A 623 -9.13 9.11 -10.07
CA VAL A 623 -9.28 8.05 -11.09
C VAL A 623 -8.47 6.82 -10.69
N ALA A 624 -7.14 6.96 -10.60
CA ALA A 624 -6.22 5.91 -10.21
C ALA A 624 -4.83 6.48 -9.85
N GLY A 625 -4.09 5.80 -8.98
CA GLY A 625 -2.75 6.16 -8.54
C GLY A 625 -1.85 4.94 -8.28
N HIS A 626 -0.53 5.13 -8.30
CA HIS A 626 0.42 4.02 -8.11
C HIS A 626 0.61 3.74 -6.62
N ALA A 627 0.45 2.49 -6.18
CA ALA A 627 0.66 2.12 -4.79
C ALA A 627 2.12 2.42 -4.33
N HIS A 628 2.27 2.90 -3.09
CA HIS A 628 3.55 3.16 -2.42
C HIS A 628 4.49 4.10 -3.18
N LYS A 629 3.93 5.01 -4.00
CA LYS A 629 4.73 5.96 -4.76
C LYS A 629 5.64 6.78 -3.83
N TYR A 630 6.91 6.90 -4.22
CA TYR A 630 8.01 7.56 -3.50
C TYR A 630 8.58 6.85 -2.28
N PHE A 631 8.09 5.66 -1.91
CA PHE A 631 8.73 4.83 -0.89
C PHE A 631 10.14 4.47 -1.33
N SER A 632 11.07 4.26 -0.40
CA SER A 632 12.40 3.74 -0.71
C SER A 632 12.30 2.28 -1.16
N ARG A 633 13.22 1.85 -2.05
CA ARG A 633 13.34 0.46 -2.52
C ARG A 633 13.43 -0.57 -1.38
N HIS A 634 13.97 -0.19 -0.24
CA HIS A 634 14.20 -1.10 0.89
C HIS A 634 13.03 -1.23 1.84
N GLU A 635 12.05 -0.31 1.79
CA GLU A 635 10.92 -0.30 2.72
C GLU A 635 10.03 -1.53 2.52
N PRO A 636 9.49 -2.12 3.61
CA PRO A 636 8.53 -3.23 3.52
C PRO A 636 7.23 -2.82 2.84
N GLY A 637 6.84 -1.54 2.96
CA GLY A 637 5.52 -1.06 2.57
C GLY A 637 4.42 -1.53 3.52
N TYR A 638 3.16 -1.31 3.12
CA TYR A 638 1.99 -1.67 3.90
C TYR A 638 1.93 -3.19 4.11
N PHE A 639 2.13 -3.68 5.34
CA PHE A 639 2.17 -5.10 5.68
C PHE A 639 3.04 -5.93 4.71
N SER A 640 4.27 -5.47 4.46
CA SER A 640 5.28 -6.13 3.59
C SER A 640 4.90 -6.28 2.12
N ARG A 641 3.78 -5.69 1.67
CA ARG A 641 3.24 -5.84 0.31
C ARG A 641 4.20 -5.38 -0.79
N LEU A 642 5.21 -4.55 -0.53
CA LEU A 642 6.21 -4.17 -1.55
C LEU A 642 7.17 -5.30 -1.97
N HIS A 643 7.11 -6.44 -1.27
CA HIS A 643 7.99 -7.60 -1.49
C HIS A 643 7.20 -8.89 -1.77
N LEU A 644 5.89 -8.76 -1.98
CA LEU A 644 4.98 -9.89 -2.23
C LEU A 644 4.26 -9.72 -3.57
N ALA A 645 4.28 -10.78 -4.39
CA ALA A 645 3.45 -10.85 -5.59
C ALA A 645 1.97 -10.85 -5.16
N GLN A 646 1.15 -10.05 -5.85
CA GLN A 646 -0.25 -9.89 -5.46
C GLN A 646 -1.11 -9.37 -6.61
N ASN A 647 -2.42 -9.55 -6.47
CA ASN A 647 -3.38 -9.03 -7.43
C ASN A 647 -3.71 -7.55 -7.16
N PHE A 648 -3.81 -6.77 -8.23
CA PHE A 648 -4.28 -5.38 -8.22
C PHE A 648 -5.41 -5.18 -9.23
N SER A 649 -6.08 -4.03 -9.16
CA SER A 649 -7.04 -3.64 -10.19
C SER A 649 -6.36 -3.32 -11.51
N ALA A 650 -5.20 -2.67 -11.47
CA ALA A 650 -4.42 -2.39 -12.67
C ALA A 650 -2.91 -2.40 -12.41
N VAL A 651 -2.15 -2.48 -13.49
CA VAL A 651 -0.71 -2.30 -13.58
C VAL A 651 -0.39 -1.36 -14.74
N THR A 652 0.77 -0.72 -14.74
CA THR A 652 1.08 0.30 -15.76
C THR A 652 1.70 -0.28 -17.02
N ALA A 653 1.34 0.27 -18.18
CA ALA A 653 1.93 -0.10 -19.46
C ALA A 653 3.34 0.48 -19.70
N ALA A 654 3.96 1.14 -18.70
CA ALA A 654 5.38 1.43 -18.77
C ALA A 654 6.23 0.14 -18.81
N CYS A 655 5.77 -0.92 -18.13
CA CYS A 655 6.24 -2.29 -18.30
C CYS A 655 5.14 -3.28 -17.87
N LEU A 656 4.43 -3.82 -18.87
CA LEU A 656 3.30 -4.76 -18.70
C LEU A 656 3.45 -5.90 -19.70
N VAL A 657 3.30 -7.15 -19.27
CA VAL A 657 3.16 -8.29 -20.19
C VAL A 657 1.76 -8.90 -20.13
N VAL A 658 1.29 -9.41 -21.26
CA VAL A 658 -0.04 -10.02 -21.41
C VAL A 658 -0.05 -11.00 -22.59
N ARG A 659 -0.86 -12.06 -22.50
CA ARG A 659 -1.08 -12.97 -23.64
C ARG A 659 -1.71 -12.20 -24.80
N LYS A 660 -1.18 -12.35 -26.00
CA LYS A 660 -1.68 -11.70 -27.22
C LYS A 660 -3.15 -12.04 -27.47
N SER A 661 -3.51 -13.31 -27.34
CA SER A 661 -4.91 -13.78 -27.48
C SER A 661 -5.87 -13.05 -26.54
N LEU A 662 -5.45 -12.79 -25.29
CA LEU A 662 -6.24 -12.04 -24.33
C LEU A 662 -6.32 -10.56 -24.70
N PHE A 663 -5.19 -9.93 -25.05
CA PHE A 663 -5.15 -8.54 -25.52
C PHE A 663 -6.14 -8.32 -26.68
N ASP A 664 -6.14 -9.22 -27.66
CA ASP A 664 -7.04 -9.18 -28.82
C ASP A 664 -8.51 -9.40 -28.40
N SER A 665 -8.77 -10.36 -27.50
CA SER A 665 -10.14 -10.71 -27.07
C SER A 665 -10.87 -9.57 -26.33
N VAL A 666 -10.14 -8.67 -25.65
CA VAL A 666 -10.71 -7.49 -24.96
C VAL A 666 -10.60 -6.20 -25.78
N GLY A 667 -10.19 -6.32 -27.05
CA GLY A 667 -10.11 -5.22 -28.01
C GLY A 667 -8.95 -4.25 -27.80
N GLY A 668 -7.84 -4.69 -27.21
CA GLY A 668 -6.62 -3.88 -27.03
C GLY A 668 -6.84 -2.59 -26.21
N PHE A 669 -6.09 -1.53 -26.51
CA PHE A 669 -6.30 -0.22 -25.88
C PHE A 669 -7.42 0.60 -26.54
N ASP A 670 -8.12 1.42 -25.75
CA ASP A 670 -9.09 2.39 -26.25
C ASP A 670 -8.39 3.61 -26.88
N GLU A 671 -8.12 3.50 -28.18
CA GLU A 671 -7.47 4.57 -28.95
C GLU A 671 -8.37 5.77 -29.27
N ALA A 672 -9.69 5.65 -29.07
CA ALA A 672 -10.64 6.71 -29.37
C ALA A 672 -10.79 7.69 -28.20
N ASN A 673 -10.82 7.18 -26.96
CA ASN A 673 -11.08 7.97 -25.77
C ASN A 673 -9.86 8.17 -24.87
N LEU A 674 -8.86 7.29 -24.94
CA LEU A 674 -7.72 7.25 -24.02
C LEU A 674 -6.40 7.23 -24.81
N ALA A 675 -6.08 8.33 -25.47
CA ALA A 675 -4.90 8.40 -26.34
C ALA A 675 -3.57 8.41 -25.58
N VAL A 676 -3.53 8.90 -24.33
CA VAL A 676 -2.28 9.11 -23.59
C VAL A 676 -2.34 8.67 -22.12
N ALA A 677 -3.37 9.07 -21.37
CA ALA A 677 -3.49 8.69 -19.95
C ALA A 677 -4.57 7.63 -19.73
N PHE A 678 -4.40 6.84 -18.67
CA PHE A 678 -5.34 5.82 -18.19
C PHE A 678 -5.69 4.67 -19.16
N ASN A 679 -5.05 4.58 -20.33
CA ASN A 679 -5.24 3.48 -21.27
C ASN A 679 -4.90 2.11 -20.67
N ASP A 680 -3.83 2.06 -19.87
CA ASP A 680 -3.39 0.89 -19.12
C ASP A 680 -4.38 0.50 -18.02
N VAL A 681 -4.92 1.48 -17.29
CA VAL A 681 -5.96 1.28 -16.29
C VAL A 681 -7.23 0.74 -16.93
N ASP A 682 -7.74 1.36 -18.00
CA ASP A 682 -8.93 0.89 -18.71
C ASP A 682 -8.74 -0.54 -19.24
N PHE A 683 -7.61 -0.82 -19.88
CA PHE A 683 -7.29 -2.15 -20.38
C PHE A 683 -7.27 -3.20 -19.27
N CYS A 684 -6.59 -2.92 -18.16
CA CYS A 684 -6.58 -3.80 -17.00
C CYS A 684 -7.99 -4.06 -16.45
N LEU A 685 -8.87 -3.05 -16.45
CA LEU A 685 -10.25 -3.21 -16.01
C LEU A 685 -11.08 -4.03 -16.99
N LYS A 686 -10.88 -3.90 -18.31
CA LYS A 686 -11.50 -4.78 -19.32
C LYS A 686 -11.05 -6.24 -19.18
N VAL A 687 -9.75 -6.46 -18.92
CA VAL A 687 -9.20 -7.79 -18.64
C VAL A 687 -9.84 -8.41 -17.39
N ARG A 688 -10.09 -7.61 -16.35
CA ARG A 688 -10.84 -8.06 -15.16
C ARG A 688 -12.31 -8.34 -15.44
N GLU A 689 -12.98 -7.52 -16.25
CA GLU A 689 -14.36 -7.79 -16.69
C GLU A 689 -14.45 -9.12 -17.46
N ALA A 690 -13.40 -9.52 -18.16
CA ALA A 690 -13.30 -10.82 -18.84
C ALA A 690 -12.98 -12.00 -17.90
N GLY A 691 -12.88 -11.78 -16.58
CA GLY A 691 -12.70 -12.84 -15.57
C GLY A 691 -11.26 -13.11 -15.14
N TYR A 692 -10.28 -12.36 -15.64
CA TYR A 692 -8.86 -12.55 -15.30
C TYR A 692 -8.42 -11.69 -14.13
N ARG A 693 -7.35 -12.13 -13.45
CA ARG A 693 -6.67 -11.36 -12.40
C ARG A 693 -5.47 -10.61 -12.96
N ASN A 694 -5.36 -9.31 -12.69
CA ASN A 694 -4.12 -8.59 -12.94
C ASN A 694 -3.18 -8.80 -11.77
N LEU A 695 -1.90 -9.03 -12.06
CA LEU A 695 -0.87 -9.36 -11.09
C LEU A 695 0.26 -8.34 -11.17
N TRP A 696 0.78 -7.96 -10.01
CA TRP A 696 2.02 -7.22 -9.90
C TRP A 696 3.07 -8.11 -9.22
N THR A 697 4.27 -8.18 -9.79
CA THR A 697 5.39 -8.93 -9.21
C THR A 697 6.49 -7.98 -8.74
N PRO A 698 6.95 -8.09 -7.47
CA PRO A 698 8.06 -7.31 -6.96
C PRO A 698 9.42 -7.78 -7.51
N PHE A 699 9.45 -8.92 -8.22
CA PHE A 699 10.68 -9.60 -8.62
C PHE A 699 11.12 -9.31 -10.07
N ALA A 700 10.36 -8.50 -10.79
CA ALA A 700 10.80 -7.86 -12.03
C ALA A 700 11.07 -6.39 -11.73
N GLU A 701 12.34 -6.02 -11.60
CA GLU A 701 12.78 -4.69 -11.17
C GLU A 701 13.40 -3.91 -12.34
N LEU A 702 12.87 -2.72 -12.61
CA LEU A 702 13.36 -1.86 -13.68
C LEU A 702 13.39 -0.39 -13.24
N TYR A 703 14.34 0.38 -13.76
CA TYR A 703 14.24 1.84 -13.73
C TYR A 703 13.32 2.33 -14.84
N HIS A 704 12.57 3.39 -14.55
CA HIS A 704 11.80 4.13 -15.54
C HIS A 704 12.16 5.61 -15.42
N HIS A 705 12.82 6.15 -16.45
CA HIS A 705 13.36 7.52 -16.47
C HIS A 705 12.28 8.57 -16.79
N GLU A 706 11.07 8.37 -16.26
CA GLU A 706 9.81 9.04 -16.59
C GLU A 706 9.92 10.54 -16.96
N SER A 707 9.17 10.93 -18.00
CA SER A 707 8.98 12.31 -18.48
C SER A 707 10.21 12.98 -19.12
N VAL A 708 11.31 12.25 -19.37
CA VAL A 708 12.43 12.79 -20.16
C VAL A 708 11.97 13.06 -21.61
N SER A 709 11.18 12.17 -22.21
CA SER A 709 10.71 12.34 -23.59
C SER A 709 9.42 13.16 -23.75
N ARG A 710 8.50 13.07 -22.78
CA ARG A 710 7.13 13.64 -22.86
C ARG A 710 7.03 15.10 -22.35
N GLY A 711 7.88 15.50 -21.40
CA GLY A 711 7.72 16.71 -20.60
C GLY A 711 6.45 16.71 -19.73
N ALA A 712 6.31 17.67 -18.82
CA ALA A 712 5.12 17.79 -17.97
C ALA A 712 3.89 18.32 -18.74
N ASP A 713 2.68 18.10 -18.22
CA ASP A 713 1.40 18.54 -18.80
C ASP A 713 1.15 20.05 -18.60
N ASP A 714 2.09 20.84 -19.11
CA ASP A 714 2.21 22.25 -18.78
C ASP A 714 1.44 23.16 -19.76
N THR A 715 1.00 22.62 -20.89
CA THR A 715 0.22 23.35 -21.89
C THR A 715 -1.29 23.18 -21.66
N SER A 716 -2.08 24.17 -22.09
CA SER A 716 -3.54 24.15 -21.99
C SER A 716 -4.16 22.95 -22.71
N ALA A 717 -3.64 22.59 -23.89
CA ALA A 717 -4.09 21.44 -24.68
C ALA A 717 -3.84 20.11 -23.96
N LYS A 718 -2.65 19.92 -23.35
CA LYS A 718 -2.32 18.70 -22.59
C LYS A 718 -3.22 18.52 -21.37
N ARG A 719 -3.47 19.61 -20.63
CA ARG A 719 -4.41 19.60 -19.48
C ARG A 719 -5.85 19.30 -19.88
N LEU A 720 -6.33 19.90 -20.98
CA LEU A 720 -7.68 19.65 -21.47
C LEU A 720 -7.86 18.17 -21.86
N ARG A 721 -6.89 17.59 -22.58
CA ARG A 721 -6.88 16.16 -22.91
C ARG A 721 -6.91 15.30 -21.64
N ALA A 722 -6.00 15.54 -20.70
CA ALA A 722 -5.94 14.76 -19.45
C ALA A 722 -7.27 14.83 -18.67
N SER A 723 -7.92 16.00 -18.64
CA SER A 723 -9.26 16.14 -18.05
C SER A 723 -10.34 15.37 -18.82
N GLN A 724 -10.29 15.34 -20.15
CA GLN A 724 -11.24 14.56 -20.97
C GLN A 724 -11.09 13.05 -20.75
N GLU A 725 -9.85 12.55 -20.72
CA GLU A 725 -9.53 11.14 -20.45
C GLU A 725 -9.97 10.73 -19.04
N ALA A 726 -9.68 11.56 -18.03
CA ALA A 726 -10.16 11.32 -16.67
C ALA A 726 -11.70 11.30 -16.57
N ASN A 727 -12.38 12.23 -17.25
CA ASN A 727 -13.84 12.26 -17.29
C ASN A 727 -14.44 11.06 -18.03
N TYR A 728 -13.76 10.55 -19.07
CA TYR A 728 -14.17 9.31 -19.71
C TYR A 728 -14.10 8.13 -18.73
N MET A 729 -12.97 7.96 -18.02
CA MET A 729 -12.82 6.90 -17.02
C MET A 729 -13.94 6.94 -15.97
N ARG A 730 -14.24 8.13 -15.42
CA ARG A 730 -15.32 8.31 -14.45
C ARG A 730 -16.69 7.93 -15.00
N ARG A 731 -16.98 8.25 -16.26
CA ARG A 731 -18.25 7.89 -16.91
C ARG A 731 -18.35 6.40 -17.23
N ARG A 732 -17.26 5.78 -17.72
CA ARG A 732 -17.22 4.37 -18.14
C ARG A 732 -17.24 3.41 -16.96
N TRP A 733 -16.50 3.73 -15.90
CA TRP A 733 -16.26 2.82 -14.77
C TRP A 733 -17.05 3.19 -13.50
N GLN A 734 -17.53 4.44 -13.40
CA GLN A 734 -18.47 4.89 -12.37
C GLN A 734 -18.03 4.51 -10.94
N HIS A 735 -18.94 3.90 -10.15
CA HIS A 735 -18.71 3.52 -8.76
C HIS A 735 -17.56 2.51 -8.59
N ARG A 736 -17.25 1.71 -9.62
CA ARG A 736 -16.16 0.72 -9.56
C ARG A 736 -14.77 1.35 -9.41
N LEU A 737 -14.60 2.62 -9.80
CA LEU A 737 -13.34 3.34 -9.52
C LEU A 737 -13.12 3.63 -8.04
N PHE A 738 -14.18 3.60 -7.22
CA PHE A 738 -14.11 3.94 -5.80
C PHE A 738 -14.29 2.71 -4.89
N ASP A 739 -14.35 1.52 -5.49
CA ASP A 739 -14.48 0.22 -4.83
C ASP A 739 -13.41 -0.73 -5.39
N ASP A 740 -12.14 -0.42 -5.08
CA ASP A 740 -11.00 -1.23 -5.52
C ASP A 740 -10.82 -2.45 -4.59
N PRO A 741 -10.90 -3.69 -5.09
CA PRO A 741 -10.71 -4.87 -4.25
C PRO A 741 -9.30 -4.99 -3.65
N ALA A 742 -8.28 -4.34 -4.21
CA ALA A 742 -6.93 -4.33 -3.66
C ALA A 742 -6.71 -3.24 -2.59
N TYR A 743 -7.73 -2.41 -2.32
CA TYR A 743 -7.65 -1.25 -1.42
C TYR A 743 -8.82 -1.18 -0.43
N HIS A 744 -8.54 -0.72 0.79
CA HIS A 744 -9.56 -0.65 1.82
C HIS A 744 -10.30 0.70 1.82
N PRO A 745 -11.63 0.76 1.99
CA PRO A 745 -12.39 2.02 1.98
C PRO A 745 -12.04 3.01 3.11
N SER A 746 -11.47 2.51 4.21
CA SER A 746 -10.94 3.32 5.33
C SER A 746 -9.62 4.02 5.01
N LEU A 747 -8.99 3.73 3.88
CA LEU A 747 -7.72 4.32 3.47
C LEU A 747 -7.94 5.52 2.54
N THR A 748 -6.99 6.44 2.55
CA THR A 748 -7.05 7.69 1.80
C THR A 748 -7.09 7.43 0.29
N LEU A 749 -7.92 8.20 -0.42
CA LEU A 749 -7.87 8.30 -1.89
C LEU A 749 -7.09 9.54 -2.36
N THR A 750 -6.41 10.22 -1.43
CA THR A 750 -5.65 11.44 -1.73
C THR A 750 -4.17 11.17 -1.92
N TYR A 751 -3.62 10.20 -1.19
CA TYR A 751 -2.18 9.89 -1.17
C TYR A 751 -1.94 8.41 -1.48
N GLU A 752 -0.75 8.11 -2.00
CA GLU A 752 -0.33 6.77 -2.40
C GLU A 752 0.28 5.93 -1.26
N ASP A 753 0.06 6.30 0.01
CA ASP A 753 0.81 5.81 1.18
C ASP A 753 0.05 4.89 2.13
N PHE A 754 -1.20 4.51 1.78
CA PHE A 754 -2.06 3.68 2.64
C PHE A 754 -2.37 4.32 4.01
N SER A 755 -2.33 5.65 4.13
CA SER A 755 -2.77 6.35 5.34
C SER A 755 -4.30 6.34 5.50
N LEU A 756 -4.77 6.59 6.73
CA LEU A 756 -6.20 6.60 7.07
C LEU A 756 -6.96 7.77 6.41
N ARG A 757 -8.20 7.51 5.98
CA ARG A 757 -9.11 8.49 5.37
C ARG A 757 -9.72 9.47 6.38
#